data_AF-A0A8I1J923-F1
#
_entry.id   AF-A0A8I1J923-F1
#
_cell.length_a   1.000
_cell.length_b   1.000
_cell.length_c   1.000
_cell.angle_alpha   90.00
_cell.angle_beta   90.00
_cell.angle_gamma   90.00
#
_symmetry.space_group_name_H-M   'P 1'
#
loop_
_entity.id
_entity.type
_entity.pdbx_description
1 polymer ?
#
loop_
_entity_poly.entity_id
_entity_poly.type
_entity_poly.pdbx_seq_one_letter_code
_entity_poly.pdbx_strand_id
1 'polypeptide(L)'
;MNLKLFSLISSDDIPATKLQIKISGSLNAFTDDDVSFKRFSSLKEMFPSLGKALADSELIVIAVDPKIYVRTKTLLTKALSLDIEENPTVKKALGRAAEIPESQKLLQSQMPKGAVPFLTRDGVNSGFVISKGHQQIMYLPLDDARLDTVLRNGVIPYLTSGETIAVREEAYAPKNATVKPSVPPKRQEAPAPEKAAQTPPALPESVGEVTSKTVNILRESGSRVAVNGNQNSEYVKSFGSVSPDFFEFFTFTPHVEDKGDFNVTDYTAQMAKSAKELASADFGACISDICNTDGCSYICIAVAGESSAIVRKLYREPDEKDESFIRDAAEELIELIGEKASGESSVGIEISGEAAAEPEAEKTPGKGKKVLVSILVIILALAVAAGTFFLVKYQRDKKAAEALANTAPETTSEETTIPPEISKDTVPLSVFMRNEAVNGIDKDDLARAAEDAASAASQGDNAANENALPEYIVLNGVKTEAKKALAKIVAADVDDSYNSEAIKADAVAVYTYLKYRNTNFNVSGLNAAETVSDNILNAVSEVFGEYVVYNGQPAFTPTFKLSAGKTTSADVVFGNSFPYLKTVDSASDKNADGYKTEITLTSGELKELANKFDSSINLSGSAKDWVKVTKHDGAISTGVGYVETVNVGGKEISGYKFACELLENKIPSYCFAVSYTSSGDTFKITSYGSGFGVGMSLAGANKMAADGSTYAQILAKYYPGTNLS
;
A
#
# COMPACT_ATOMS: atom_id res chain seq x y z
N MET A 1 -42.22 13.54 16.87
CA MET A 1 -41.12 12.90 16.11
C MET A 1 -39.82 13.56 16.52
N ASN A 2 -38.82 12.80 16.98
CA ASN A 2 -37.53 13.38 17.35
C ASN A 2 -36.77 13.79 16.08
N LEU A 3 -36.60 15.10 15.90
CA LEU A 3 -36.09 15.73 14.70
C LEU A 3 -34.77 16.46 14.97
N LYS A 4 -33.75 16.20 14.13
CA LYS A 4 -32.48 16.96 14.15
C LYS A 4 -32.21 17.61 12.80
N LEU A 5 -31.85 18.89 12.85
CA LEU A 5 -31.54 19.69 11.67
C LEU A 5 -30.03 20.01 11.63
N PHE A 6 -29.38 19.55 10.57
CA PHE A 6 -27.97 19.77 10.28
C PHE A 6 -27.86 20.63 9.04
N SER A 7 -26.92 21.56 9.04
CA SER A 7 -26.60 22.32 7.83
C SER A 7 -25.11 22.40 7.59
N LEU A 8 -24.72 22.23 6.34
CA LEU A 8 -23.34 22.30 5.90
C LEU A 8 -23.19 23.45 4.90
N ILE A 9 -22.49 24.51 5.32
CA ILE A 9 -22.39 25.78 4.56
C ILE A 9 -20.93 26.20 4.46
N SER A 10 -20.45 26.47 3.24
CA SER A 10 -19.03 26.71 2.92
C SER A 10 -18.48 28.08 3.33
N SER A 11 -19.32 29.00 3.80
CA SER A 11 -18.95 30.35 4.27
C SER A 11 -20.06 30.94 5.14
N ASP A 12 -19.84 32.06 5.84
CA ASP A 12 -20.85 32.79 6.62
C ASP A 12 -21.86 33.56 5.75
N ASP A 13 -22.45 32.88 4.77
CA ASP A 13 -23.35 33.47 3.80
C ASP A 13 -24.73 33.74 4.44
N ILE A 14 -25.12 35.01 4.54
CA ILE A 14 -26.43 35.48 5.03
C ILE A 14 -27.63 34.81 4.32
N PRO A 15 -27.60 34.51 3.00
CA PRO A 15 -28.66 33.79 2.31
C PRO A 15 -28.96 32.41 2.91
N ALA A 16 -27.95 31.69 3.41
CA ALA A 16 -28.13 30.35 3.94
C ALA A 16 -28.94 30.33 5.24
N THR A 17 -28.83 31.37 6.07
CA THR A 17 -29.65 31.53 7.28
C THR A 17 -31.13 31.69 6.98
N LYS A 18 -31.49 32.42 5.92
CA LYS A 18 -32.88 32.56 5.48
C LYS A 18 -33.47 31.22 5.00
N LEU A 19 -32.67 30.41 4.31
CA LEU A 19 -33.09 29.10 3.80
C LEU A 19 -33.22 28.06 4.91
N GLN A 20 -32.35 28.08 5.91
CA GLN A 20 -32.48 27.29 7.14
C GLN A 20 -33.80 27.58 7.86
N ILE A 21 -34.12 28.86 8.09
CA ILE A 21 -35.39 29.28 8.73
C ILE A 21 -36.60 28.78 7.93
N LYS A 22 -36.51 28.77 6.60
CA LYS A 22 -37.57 28.28 5.72
C LYS A 22 -37.79 26.78 5.85
N ILE A 23 -36.70 26.00 5.95
CA ILE A 23 -36.78 24.55 6.18
C ILE A 23 -37.34 24.28 7.57
N SER A 24 -36.76 24.84 8.63
CA SER A 24 -37.23 24.61 9.99
C SER A 24 -38.68 25.03 10.17
N GLY A 25 -39.06 26.22 9.68
CA GLY A 25 -40.44 26.70 9.71
C GLY A 25 -41.44 25.80 8.97
N SER A 26 -41.01 25.10 7.91
CA SER A 26 -41.85 24.12 7.20
C SER A 26 -41.97 22.79 7.95
N LEU A 27 -40.99 22.46 8.80
CA LEU A 27 -40.92 21.22 9.57
C LEU A 27 -41.50 21.33 10.97
N ASN A 28 -41.63 22.54 11.53
CA ASN A 28 -42.21 22.80 12.85
C ASN A 28 -43.63 22.25 13.01
N ALA A 29 -44.37 22.05 11.92
CA ALA A 29 -45.70 21.43 11.98
C ALA A 29 -45.67 19.91 12.26
N PHE A 30 -44.49 19.27 12.21
CA PHE A 30 -44.31 17.81 12.31
C PHE A 30 -43.53 17.39 13.57
N THR A 31 -43.21 18.33 14.46
CA THR A 31 -42.52 18.06 15.72
C THR A 31 -42.98 18.99 16.83
N ASP A 32 -42.86 18.52 18.06
CA ASP A 32 -43.28 19.23 19.28
C ASP A 32 -42.15 20.11 19.85
N ASP A 33 -40.93 20.01 19.32
CA ASP A 33 -39.73 20.72 19.79
C ASP A 33 -39.38 21.92 18.90
N ASP A 34 -38.80 22.97 19.49
CA ASP A 34 -38.21 24.08 18.74
C ASP A 34 -36.97 23.59 17.99
N VAL A 35 -37.10 23.46 16.67
CA VAL A 35 -36.05 22.92 15.82
C VAL A 35 -35.21 24.03 15.22
N SER A 36 -33.94 24.08 15.63
CA SER A 36 -32.93 24.96 15.04
C SER A 36 -31.87 24.15 14.32
N PHE A 37 -31.31 24.74 13.26
CA PHE A 37 -30.19 24.14 12.55
C PHE A 37 -28.95 24.20 13.42
N LYS A 38 -28.33 23.04 13.64
CA LYS A 38 -26.92 23.01 14.00
C LYS A 38 -26.10 23.22 12.71
N ARG A 39 -25.36 24.32 12.67
CA ARG A 39 -24.54 24.73 11.52
C ARG A 39 -23.14 24.16 11.64
N PHE A 40 -22.63 23.70 10.51
CA PHE A 40 -21.29 23.17 10.36
C PHE A 40 -20.64 23.79 9.12
N SER A 41 -19.36 24.11 9.23
CA SER A 41 -18.54 24.54 8.09
C SER A 41 -18.03 23.36 7.28
N SER A 42 -17.86 22.20 7.93
CA SER A 42 -17.26 21.00 7.36
C SER A 42 -18.02 19.72 7.72
N LEU A 43 -17.87 18.68 6.89
CA LEU A 43 -18.38 17.34 7.20
C LEU A 43 -17.73 16.77 8.46
N LYS A 44 -16.45 17.11 8.68
CA LYS A 44 -15.66 16.69 9.85
C LYS A 44 -16.35 17.13 11.15
N GLU A 45 -16.77 18.38 11.24
CA GLU A 45 -17.50 18.88 12.40
C GLU A 45 -18.92 18.29 12.51
N MET A 46 -19.57 18.03 11.37
CA MET A 46 -20.94 17.53 11.32
C MET A 46 -21.04 16.07 11.79
N PHE A 47 -20.10 15.21 11.43
CA PHE A 47 -20.19 13.76 11.63
C PHE A 47 -20.34 13.31 13.10
N PRO A 48 -19.59 13.84 14.08
CA PRO A 48 -19.81 13.49 15.48
C PRO A 48 -21.24 13.81 15.95
N SER A 49 -21.78 14.94 15.48
CA SER A 49 -23.13 15.36 15.84
C SER A 49 -24.19 14.54 15.09
N LEU A 50 -23.93 14.18 13.83
CA LEU A 50 -24.78 13.29 13.04
C LEU A 50 -24.81 11.87 13.62
N GLY A 51 -23.67 11.34 14.07
CA GLY A 51 -23.57 10.02 14.70
C GLY A 51 -24.43 9.93 15.97
N LYS A 52 -24.43 10.99 16.79
CA LYS A 52 -25.33 11.11 17.95
C LYS A 52 -26.80 11.13 17.50
N ALA A 53 -27.12 11.92 16.47
CA ALA A 53 -28.48 12.00 15.94
C ALA A 53 -28.99 10.66 15.38
N LEU A 54 -28.13 9.86 14.76
CA LEU A 54 -28.49 8.53 14.24
C LEU A 54 -28.88 7.54 15.34
N ALA A 55 -28.44 7.74 16.58
CA ALA A 55 -28.81 6.88 17.70
C ALA A 55 -30.14 7.28 18.36
N ASP A 56 -30.51 8.57 18.30
CA ASP A 56 -31.60 9.12 19.10
C ASP A 56 -32.79 9.66 18.28
N SER A 57 -32.62 9.88 16.97
CA SER A 57 -33.58 10.63 16.15
C SER A 57 -34.31 9.76 15.14
N GLU A 58 -35.60 10.05 14.99
CA GLU A 58 -36.49 9.40 14.01
C GLU A 58 -36.37 10.08 12.64
N LEU A 59 -36.21 11.40 12.62
CA LEU A 59 -35.98 12.16 11.39
C LEU A 59 -34.73 13.04 11.51
N ILE A 60 -33.84 12.90 10.55
CA ILE A 60 -32.64 13.73 10.44
C ILE A 60 -32.71 14.47 9.11
N VAL A 61 -32.56 15.79 9.15
CA VAL A 61 -32.51 16.62 7.95
C VAL A 61 -31.12 17.22 7.81
N ILE A 62 -30.48 16.97 6.67
CA ILE A 62 -29.16 17.48 6.33
C ILE A 62 -29.34 18.44 5.13
N ALA A 63 -29.19 19.73 5.39
CA ALA A 63 -29.33 20.78 4.39
C ALA A 63 -27.96 21.28 3.93
N VAL A 64 -27.66 21.25 2.63
CA VAL A 64 -26.29 21.43 2.14
C VAL A 64 -26.21 22.53 1.09
N ASP A 65 -25.19 23.37 1.21
CA ASP A 65 -24.85 24.42 0.25
C ASP A 65 -24.69 23.86 -1.19
N PRO A 66 -25.31 24.48 -2.21
CA PRO A 66 -25.26 24.04 -3.60
C PRO A 66 -23.86 23.78 -4.14
N LYS A 67 -22.84 24.54 -3.70
CA LYS A 67 -21.46 24.42 -4.17
C LYS A 67 -20.82 23.10 -3.77
N ILE A 68 -21.20 22.56 -2.62
CA ILE A 68 -20.64 21.33 -2.05
C ILE A 68 -21.66 20.18 -2.05
N TYR A 69 -22.85 20.38 -2.64
CA TYR A 69 -23.99 19.46 -2.56
C TYR A 69 -23.68 18.05 -3.05
N VAL A 70 -23.14 17.92 -4.27
CA VAL A 70 -22.85 16.61 -4.89
C VAL A 70 -21.72 15.89 -4.16
N ARG A 71 -20.63 16.61 -3.83
CA ARG A 71 -19.50 16.05 -3.07
C ARG A 71 -19.95 15.56 -1.70
N THR A 72 -20.72 16.36 -0.98
CA THR A 72 -21.25 16.03 0.35
C THR A 72 -22.19 14.84 0.29
N LYS A 73 -23.05 14.76 -0.74
CA LYS A 73 -23.92 13.60 -0.97
C LYS A 73 -23.08 12.35 -1.11
N THR A 74 -22.10 12.34 -2.01
CA THR A 74 -21.22 11.19 -2.25
C THR A 74 -20.46 10.75 -0.98
N LEU A 75 -19.91 11.70 -0.24
CA LEU A 75 -19.16 11.41 0.99
C LEU A 75 -20.09 10.88 2.10
N LEU A 76 -21.27 11.49 2.27
CA LEU A 76 -22.26 11.05 3.24
C LEU A 76 -22.78 9.64 2.93
N THR A 77 -23.11 9.35 1.66
CA THR A 77 -23.56 8.01 1.26
C THR A 77 -22.49 6.95 1.49
N LYS A 78 -21.21 7.30 1.26
CA LYS A 78 -20.08 6.41 1.53
C LYS A 78 -19.85 6.21 3.02
N ALA A 79 -19.95 7.28 3.82
CA ALA A 79 -19.79 7.23 5.28
C ALA A 79 -20.89 6.37 5.94
N LEU A 80 -22.09 6.35 5.37
CA LEU A 80 -23.21 5.55 5.84
C LEU A 80 -23.27 4.14 5.22
N SER A 81 -22.27 3.76 4.39
CA SER A 81 -22.22 2.48 3.67
C SER A 81 -23.50 2.17 2.89
N LEU A 82 -24.05 3.19 2.21
CA LEU A 82 -25.26 3.07 1.39
C LEU A 82 -24.89 2.77 -0.07
N ASP A 83 -25.50 1.74 -0.64
CA ASP A 83 -25.42 1.48 -2.07
C ASP A 83 -26.02 2.66 -2.85
N ILE A 84 -25.41 3.04 -3.97
CA ILE A 84 -25.85 4.16 -4.80
C ILE A 84 -26.34 3.62 -6.15
N GLU A 85 -27.47 4.14 -6.62
CA GLU A 85 -28.00 3.86 -7.96
C GLU A 85 -28.35 5.15 -8.71
N GLU A 86 -28.38 5.08 -10.04
CA GLU A 86 -28.86 6.19 -10.85
C GLU A 86 -30.38 6.28 -10.79
N ASN A 87 -30.93 7.40 -10.30
CA ASN A 87 -32.36 7.60 -10.21
C ASN A 87 -32.92 8.07 -11.59
N PRO A 88 -33.82 7.28 -12.22
CA PRO A 88 -34.31 7.59 -13.58
C PRO A 88 -35.14 8.87 -13.64
N THR A 89 -35.84 9.22 -12.55
CA THR A 89 -36.69 10.40 -12.49
C THR A 89 -35.86 11.69 -12.40
N VAL A 90 -34.79 11.66 -11.60
CA VAL A 90 -33.81 12.76 -11.51
C VAL A 90 -33.06 12.90 -12.83
N LYS A 91 -32.61 11.78 -13.42
CA LYS A 91 -31.97 11.75 -14.75
C LYS A 91 -32.85 12.40 -15.82
N LYS A 92 -34.15 12.08 -15.83
CA LYS A 92 -35.12 12.69 -16.75
C LYS A 92 -35.28 14.20 -16.53
N ALA A 93 -35.26 14.67 -15.28
CA ALA A 93 -35.29 16.09 -14.95
C ALA A 93 -33.99 16.81 -15.40
N LEU A 94 -32.83 16.19 -15.22
CA LEU A 94 -31.52 16.69 -15.64
C LEU A 94 -31.34 16.76 -17.17
N GLY A 95 -32.03 15.89 -17.93
CA GLY A 95 -32.06 15.96 -19.39
C GLY A 95 -32.61 17.28 -19.94
N ARG A 96 -33.24 18.09 -19.09
CA ARG A 96 -33.77 19.43 -19.40
C ARG A 96 -32.78 20.56 -19.09
N ALA A 97 -31.68 20.27 -18.39
CA ALA A 97 -30.59 21.21 -18.09
C ALA A 97 -29.53 21.12 -19.21
N ALA A 98 -29.69 21.95 -20.24
CA ALA A 98 -28.92 21.88 -21.49
C ALA A 98 -27.40 22.13 -21.35
N GLU A 99 -26.92 22.57 -20.18
CA GLU A 99 -25.55 23.08 -19.99
C GLU A 99 -24.64 22.21 -19.09
N ILE A 100 -25.12 21.06 -18.59
CA ILE A 100 -24.36 20.22 -17.65
C ILE A 100 -23.67 19.04 -18.39
N PRO A 101 -22.35 18.82 -18.20
CA PRO A 101 -21.66 17.64 -18.75
C PRO A 101 -22.30 16.32 -18.32
N GLU A 102 -22.29 15.29 -19.18
CA GLU A 102 -22.90 13.98 -18.87
C GLU A 102 -22.29 13.32 -17.61
N SER A 103 -20.98 13.49 -17.38
CA SER A 103 -20.32 13.03 -16.15
C SER A 103 -20.90 13.70 -14.89
N GLN A 104 -21.27 14.98 -14.97
CA GLN A 104 -21.91 15.70 -13.87
C GLN A 104 -23.40 15.34 -13.75
N LYS A 105 -24.10 15.06 -14.87
CA LYS A 105 -25.47 14.55 -14.83
C LYS A 105 -25.56 13.20 -14.14
N LEU A 106 -24.60 12.31 -14.37
CA LEU A 106 -24.51 11.01 -13.67
C LEU A 106 -24.36 11.18 -12.16
N LEU A 107 -23.46 12.06 -11.71
CA LEU A 107 -23.27 12.32 -10.28
C LEU A 107 -24.49 13.01 -9.64
N GLN A 108 -25.18 13.86 -10.39
CA GLN A 108 -26.41 14.51 -9.96
C GLN A 108 -27.58 13.51 -9.85
N SER A 109 -27.72 12.57 -10.78
CA SER A 109 -28.79 11.56 -10.81
C SER A 109 -28.61 10.43 -9.80
N GLN A 110 -27.39 10.20 -9.30
CA GLN A 110 -27.10 9.18 -8.30
C GLN A 110 -27.69 9.48 -6.91
N MET A 111 -28.33 8.49 -6.30
CA MET A 111 -28.91 8.55 -4.95
C MET A 111 -28.77 7.19 -4.24
N PRO A 112 -28.89 7.12 -2.90
CA PRO A 112 -28.95 5.85 -2.21
C PRO A 112 -30.04 4.94 -2.78
N LYS A 113 -29.75 3.65 -2.89
CA LYS A 113 -30.68 2.63 -3.39
C LYS A 113 -31.96 2.63 -2.56
N GLY A 114 -33.10 2.74 -3.24
CA GLY A 114 -34.40 2.84 -2.57
C GLY A 114 -34.73 4.19 -1.93
N ALA A 115 -33.94 5.24 -2.18
CA ALA A 115 -34.28 6.59 -1.77
C ALA A 115 -35.45 7.16 -2.60
N VAL A 116 -36.33 7.91 -1.93
CA VAL A 116 -37.42 8.65 -2.57
C VAL A 116 -36.92 10.06 -2.94
N PRO A 117 -36.95 10.46 -4.22
CA PRO A 117 -36.39 11.74 -4.66
C PRO A 117 -37.33 12.91 -4.35
N PHE A 118 -36.76 14.03 -3.88
CA PHE A 118 -37.41 15.34 -3.80
C PHE A 118 -36.92 16.21 -4.96
N LEU A 119 -37.64 16.14 -6.08
CA LEU A 119 -37.20 16.69 -7.36
C LEU A 119 -37.14 18.22 -7.38
N THR A 120 -36.05 18.74 -7.92
CA THR A 120 -35.97 20.12 -8.40
C THR A 120 -36.45 20.21 -9.85
N ARG A 121 -36.84 21.40 -10.32
CA ARG A 121 -37.40 21.59 -11.67
C ARG A 121 -36.43 21.20 -12.79
N ASP A 122 -35.15 21.50 -12.61
CA ASP A 122 -34.05 21.24 -13.53
C ASP A 122 -33.29 19.95 -13.20
N GLY A 123 -33.71 19.21 -12.16
CA GLY A 123 -33.05 18.01 -11.66
C GLY A 123 -31.75 18.26 -10.88
N VAL A 124 -31.18 19.47 -10.96
CA VAL A 124 -29.93 19.84 -10.29
C VAL A 124 -30.14 19.89 -8.79
N ASN A 125 -29.24 19.25 -8.04
CA ASN A 125 -29.26 19.19 -6.58
C ASN A 125 -30.62 18.74 -6.02
N SER A 126 -31.28 17.79 -6.69
CA SER A 126 -32.51 17.19 -6.17
C SER A 126 -32.26 16.58 -4.79
N GLY A 127 -33.19 16.85 -3.86
CA GLY A 127 -33.17 16.25 -2.53
C GLY A 127 -33.59 14.78 -2.58
N PHE A 128 -33.48 14.10 -1.45
CA PHE A 128 -34.04 12.76 -1.29
C PHE A 128 -34.28 12.45 0.18
N VAL A 129 -35.06 11.39 0.42
CA VAL A 129 -35.19 10.74 1.71
C VAL A 129 -34.89 9.26 1.57
N ILE A 130 -34.12 8.74 2.52
CA ILE A 130 -33.94 7.29 2.71
C ILE A 130 -34.54 6.88 4.05
N SER A 131 -35.19 5.71 4.07
CA SER A 131 -35.84 5.17 5.25
C SER A 131 -35.30 3.78 5.57
N LYS A 132 -35.05 3.50 6.85
CA LYS A 132 -34.74 2.17 7.37
C LYS A 132 -35.49 1.95 8.68
N GLY A 133 -36.53 1.11 8.63
CA GLY A 133 -37.46 0.97 9.76
C GLY A 133 -38.19 2.29 10.02
N HIS A 134 -38.13 2.79 11.26
CA HIS A 134 -38.74 4.07 11.65
C HIS A 134 -37.81 5.28 11.47
N GLN A 135 -36.54 5.07 11.12
CA GLN A 135 -35.57 6.15 10.94
C GLN A 135 -35.53 6.65 9.50
N GLN A 136 -35.54 7.97 9.34
CA GLN A 136 -35.52 8.67 8.07
C GLN A 136 -34.39 9.71 8.02
N ILE A 137 -33.69 9.79 6.90
CA ILE A 137 -32.69 10.82 6.63
C ILE A 137 -33.09 11.57 5.37
N MET A 138 -33.38 12.86 5.51
CA MET A 138 -33.66 13.77 4.40
C MET A 138 -32.41 14.59 4.06
N TYR A 139 -32.05 14.60 2.79
CA TYR A 139 -30.94 15.37 2.25
C TYR A 139 -31.48 16.46 1.32
N LEU A 140 -31.28 17.73 1.67
CA LEU A 140 -31.94 18.88 1.03
C LEU A 140 -30.93 19.94 0.56
N PRO A 141 -31.18 20.64 -0.56
CA PRO A 141 -30.31 21.72 -1.01
C PRO A 141 -30.63 23.04 -0.28
N LEU A 142 -29.61 23.76 0.19
CA LEU A 142 -29.71 25.16 0.61
C LEU A 142 -29.65 26.09 -0.60
N ASP A 143 -30.61 25.94 -1.49
CA ASP A 143 -30.68 26.65 -2.77
C ASP A 143 -31.97 27.48 -2.86
N ASP A 144 -31.87 28.81 -2.88
CA ASP A 144 -33.05 29.69 -2.89
C ASP A 144 -33.96 29.45 -4.10
N ALA A 145 -33.38 29.18 -5.28
CA ALA A 145 -34.15 28.98 -6.51
C ALA A 145 -34.88 27.62 -6.54
N ARG A 146 -34.39 26.63 -5.80
CA ARG A 146 -34.85 25.23 -5.89
C ARG A 146 -35.60 24.75 -4.65
N LEU A 147 -35.27 25.28 -3.47
CA LEU A 147 -35.76 24.82 -2.18
C LEU A 147 -37.29 24.89 -2.04
N ASP A 148 -37.94 25.92 -2.60
CA ASP A 148 -39.41 26.00 -2.59
C ASP A 148 -40.09 24.80 -3.23
N THR A 149 -39.55 24.33 -4.35
CA THR A 149 -40.09 23.17 -5.06
C THR A 149 -39.86 21.90 -4.25
N VAL A 150 -38.64 21.74 -3.70
CA VAL A 150 -38.27 20.60 -2.85
C VAL A 150 -39.17 20.50 -1.62
N LEU A 151 -39.45 21.62 -0.95
CA LEU A 151 -40.31 21.63 0.24
C LEU A 151 -41.78 21.36 -0.11
N ARG A 152 -42.33 22.09 -1.10
CA ARG A 152 -43.77 22.02 -1.43
C ARG A 152 -44.18 20.71 -2.10
N ASN A 153 -43.32 20.16 -2.96
CA ASN A 153 -43.66 18.98 -3.77
C ASN A 153 -42.99 17.70 -3.26
N GLY A 154 -41.91 17.80 -2.48
CA GLY A 154 -41.18 16.66 -1.93
C GLY A 154 -41.46 16.48 -0.44
N VAL A 155 -40.86 17.34 0.38
CA VAL A 155 -40.78 17.15 1.84
C VAL A 155 -42.15 17.17 2.52
N ILE A 156 -42.98 18.19 2.28
CA ILE A 156 -44.28 18.32 2.95
C ILE A 156 -45.25 17.19 2.56
N PRO A 157 -45.44 16.86 1.27
CA PRO A 157 -46.27 15.73 0.87
C PRO A 157 -45.76 14.41 1.45
N TYR A 158 -44.44 14.21 1.44
CA TYR A 158 -43.84 12.97 1.97
C TYR A 158 -44.12 12.80 3.46
N LEU A 159 -43.98 13.86 4.26
CA LEU A 159 -44.30 13.82 5.70
C LEU A 159 -45.79 13.68 5.99
N THR A 160 -46.66 14.09 5.07
CA THR A 160 -48.12 14.06 5.26
C THR A 160 -48.75 12.73 4.80
N SER A 161 -48.27 12.16 3.70
CA SER A 161 -48.90 11.00 3.06
C SER A 161 -47.94 9.89 2.63
N GLY A 162 -46.63 10.04 2.85
CA GLY A 162 -45.61 9.08 2.39
C GLY A 162 -45.33 9.13 0.88
N GLU A 163 -45.95 10.05 0.14
CA GLU A 163 -45.82 10.20 -1.31
C GLU A 163 -45.20 11.55 -1.69
N THR A 164 -44.62 11.65 -2.89
CA THR A 164 -44.14 12.94 -3.45
C THR A 164 -45.01 13.38 -4.62
N ILE A 165 -45.18 14.70 -4.79
CA ILE A 165 -45.99 15.27 -5.88
C ILE A 165 -45.10 15.46 -7.12
N ALA A 166 -45.55 14.92 -8.26
CA ALA A 166 -44.88 15.15 -9.54
C ALA A 166 -44.86 16.65 -9.90
N VAL A 167 -43.68 17.18 -10.23
CA VAL A 167 -43.49 18.59 -10.62
C VAL A 167 -44.19 18.84 -11.98
N ARG A 168 -45.31 19.60 -11.99
CA ARG A 168 -46.02 20.00 -13.22
C ARG A 168 -45.29 21.12 -13.97
N GLU A 169 -45.43 21.09 -15.30
CA GLU A 169 -44.87 22.06 -16.25
C GLU A 169 -45.56 23.42 -16.13
N GLU A 170 -44.84 24.44 -15.65
CA GLU A 170 -45.22 25.84 -15.88
C GLU A 170 -43.99 26.60 -16.40
N ALA A 171 -44.18 27.24 -17.55
CA ALA A 171 -43.14 27.94 -18.30
C ALA A 171 -42.62 29.18 -17.56
N TYR A 172 -41.31 29.27 -17.35
CA TYR A 172 -40.66 30.48 -16.88
C TYR A 172 -39.61 30.93 -17.91
N ALA A 173 -39.80 32.13 -18.47
CA ALA A 173 -38.92 32.72 -19.47
C ALA A 173 -37.75 33.46 -18.79
N PRO A 174 -36.48 33.20 -19.16
CA PRO A 174 -35.33 33.90 -18.59
C PRO A 174 -35.18 35.30 -19.21
N LYS A 175 -34.97 36.32 -18.35
CA LYS A 175 -34.58 37.67 -18.78
C LYS A 175 -33.06 37.72 -18.97
N ASN A 176 -32.66 38.06 -20.19
CA ASN A 176 -31.29 38.31 -20.63
C ASN A 176 -30.62 39.47 -19.86
N ALA A 177 -29.32 39.33 -19.58
CA ALA A 177 -28.38 40.45 -19.57
C ALA A 177 -27.02 39.98 -20.11
N THR A 178 -26.73 40.46 -21.31
CA THR A 178 -25.57 40.24 -22.17
C THR A 178 -24.36 41.02 -21.67
N VAL A 179 -23.18 40.40 -21.53
CA VAL A 179 -21.87 41.01 -21.87
C VAL A 179 -20.87 39.90 -22.26
N LYS A 180 -20.15 40.11 -23.36
CA LYS A 180 -19.03 39.30 -23.89
C LYS A 180 -17.80 40.24 -24.08
N PRO A 181 -16.59 39.76 -24.39
CA PRO A 181 -15.44 39.64 -23.49
C PRO A 181 -14.26 40.59 -23.83
N SER A 182 -13.28 40.72 -22.94
CA SER A 182 -11.99 41.38 -23.24
C SER A 182 -10.78 40.49 -22.88
N VAL A 183 -9.92 40.27 -23.88
CA VAL A 183 -8.65 39.51 -23.85
C VAL A 183 -7.48 40.48 -23.49
N PRO A 184 -6.36 40.00 -22.89
CA PRO A 184 -5.50 40.77 -21.97
C PRO A 184 -4.21 41.33 -22.62
N PRO A 185 -3.41 42.16 -21.91
CA PRO A 185 -2.03 42.41 -22.30
C PRO A 185 -1.02 41.58 -21.49
N LYS A 186 -0.02 41.09 -22.22
CA LYS A 186 1.22 40.42 -21.77
C LYS A 186 1.93 41.14 -20.62
N ARG A 187 2.56 40.38 -19.71
CA ARG A 187 3.69 40.86 -18.90
C ARG A 187 4.80 39.81 -18.77
N GLN A 188 6.01 40.34 -18.77
CA GLN A 188 7.34 39.72 -18.86
C GLN A 188 7.73 38.86 -17.65
N GLU A 189 8.59 37.88 -17.92
CA GLU A 189 9.41 37.14 -16.95
C GLU A 189 10.52 38.02 -16.35
N ALA A 190 10.79 37.85 -15.05
CA ALA A 190 12.10 37.91 -14.37
C ALA A 190 11.96 37.37 -12.93
N PRO A 191 13.04 37.07 -12.18
CA PRO A 191 13.48 35.72 -11.81
C PRO A 191 13.22 35.34 -10.34
N ALA A 192 13.45 34.07 -10.02
CA ALA A 192 13.32 33.45 -8.70
C ALA A 192 14.16 34.14 -7.60
N PRO A 193 13.71 34.11 -6.33
CA PRO A 193 14.60 34.31 -5.19
C PRO A 193 14.94 33.00 -4.46
N GLU A 194 16.19 32.96 -4.01
CA GLU A 194 16.86 31.91 -3.24
C GLU A 194 16.21 31.58 -1.89
N LYS A 195 16.49 30.35 -1.44
CA LYS A 195 16.17 29.80 -0.11
C LYS A 195 16.76 30.66 1.02
N ALA A 196 15.90 31.22 1.85
CA ALA A 196 16.23 31.62 3.21
C ALA A 196 15.72 30.56 4.19
N ALA A 197 16.58 30.12 5.10
CA ALA A 197 16.23 29.22 6.20
C ALA A 197 15.13 29.87 7.07
N GLN A 198 13.96 29.23 7.18
CA GLN A 198 12.87 29.68 8.03
C GLN A 198 12.95 28.99 9.39
N THR A 199 13.01 29.80 10.45
CA THR A 199 12.66 29.42 11.81
C THR A 199 11.19 28.96 11.82
N PRO A 200 10.82 27.86 12.49
CA PRO A 200 9.44 27.38 12.46
C PRO A 200 8.45 28.43 12.99
N PRO A 201 7.25 28.54 12.41
CA PRO A 201 6.22 29.47 12.87
C PRO A 201 5.79 29.16 14.31
N ALA A 202 5.50 30.19 15.10
CA ALA A 202 4.94 30.05 16.44
C ALA A 202 3.58 29.32 16.40
N LEU A 203 3.39 28.35 17.29
CA LEU A 203 2.18 27.53 17.41
C LEU A 203 0.98 28.39 17.90
N PRO A 204 -0.26 28.14 17.41
CA PRO A 204 -1.48 28.83 17.89
C PRO A 204 -1.78 28.58 19.39
N GLU A 205 -2.43 29.52 20.07
CA GLU A 205 -2.80 29.39 21.50
C GLU A 205 -3.71 28.19 21.82
N SER A 206 -4.60 27.80 20.90
CA SER A 206 -5.54 26.67 21.05
C SER A 206 -4.83 25.33 21.25
N VAL A 207 -3.71 25.13 20.53
CA VAL A 207 -2.89 23.91 20.61
C VAL A 207 -2.28 23.76 22.01
N GLY A 208 -1.89 24.87 22.63
CA GLY A 208 -1.36 24.89 24.00
C GLY A 208 -2.40 24.49 25.03
N GLU A 209 -3.64 24.92 24.87
CA GLU A 209 -4.75 24.60 25.79
C GLU A 209 -5.13 23.11 25.71
N VAL A 210 -5.31 22.58 24.51
CA VAL A 210 -5.64 21.16 24.27
C VAL A 210 -4.51 20.26 24.79
N THR A 211 -3.26 20.59 24.47
CA THR A 211 -2.09 19.83 24.94
C THR A 211 -1.96 19.85 26.47
N SER A 212 -2.13 21.01 27.09
CA SER A 212 -2.07 21.14 28.55
C SER A 212 -3.20 20.36 29.23
N LYS A 213 -4.41 20.41 28.68
CA LYS A 213 -5.56 19.64 29.17
C LYS A 213 -5.29 18.14 29.11
N THR A 214 -4.82 17.62 27.97
CA THR A 214 -4.49 16.19 27.82
C THR A 214 -3.37 15.75 28.77
N VAL A 215 -2.31 16.55 28.91
CA VAL A 215 -1.22 16.24 29.87
C VAL A 215 -1.74 16.21 31.31
N ASN A 216 -2.65 17.11 31.68
CA ASN A 216 -3.28 17.08 33.01
C ASN A 216 -4.09 15.80 33.23
N ILE A 217 -4.88 15.35 32.25
CA ILE A 217 -5.64 14.09 32.32
C ILE A 217 -4.69 12.90 32.52
N LEU A 218 -3.61 12.82 31.72
CA LEU A 218 -2.60 11.75 31.84
C LEU A 218 -1.89 11.77 33.19
N ARG A 219 -1.63 12.97 33.75
CA ARG A 219 -1.07 13.13 35.09
C ARG A 219 -2.02 12.61 36.16
N GLU A 220 -3.30 12.95 36.08
CA GLU A 220 -4.32 12.52 37.04
C GLU A 220 -4.57 11.00 36.97
N SER A 221 -4.55 10.42 35.76
CA SER A 221 -4.72 8.98 35.57
C SER A 221 -3.44 8.17 35.81
N GLY A 222 -2.27 8.83 35.85
CA GLY A 222 -0.95 8.18 35.89
C GLY A 222 -0.58 7.44 34.61
N SER A 223 -1.28 7.73 33.51
CA SER A 223 -1.12 7.01 32.24
C SER A 223 -0.03 7.60 31.36
N ARG A 224 0.66 6.76 30.62
CA ARG A 224 1.70 7.12 29.65
C ARG A 224 1.25 6.80 28.24
N VAL A 225 1.72 7.59 27.29
CA VAL A 225 1.37 7.48 25.87
C VAL A 225 2.64 7.28 25.05
N ALA A 226 2.60 6.28 24.17
CA ALA A 226 3.64 6.04 23.19
C ALA A 226 3.16 6.42 21.79
N VAL A 227 3.82 7.38 21.15
CA VAL A 227 3.47 7.84 19.80
C VAL A 227 4.40 7.15 18.80
N ASN A 228 3.84 6.50 17.77
CA ASN A 228 4.60 5.97 16.65
C ASN A 228 5.38 7.11 15.98
N GLY A 229 6.71 6.99 15.94
CA GLY A 229 7.57 7.95 15.27
C GLY A 229 7.32 7.90 13.76
N ASN A 230 7.09 9.04 13.13
CA ASN A 230 7.07 9.23 11.68
C ASN A 230 7.17 10.74 11.40
N GLN A 231 7.23 11.13 10.12
CA GLN A 231 7.39 12.54 9.77
C GLN A 231 6.26 13.43 10.30
N ASN A 232 5.04 12.90 10.42
CA ASN A 232 3.88 13.65 10.90
C ASN A 232 3.81 13.70 12.44
N SER A 233 4.32 12.70 13.15
CA SER A 233 4.36 12.73 14.61
C SER A 233 5.40 13.71 15.18
N GLU A 234 6.32 14.24 14.37
CA GLU A 234 7.16 15.38 14.76
C GLU A 234 6.32 16.65 15.04
N TYR A 235 5.13 16.80 14.45
CA TYR A 235 4.19 17.88 14.82
C TYR A 235 3.64 17.67 16.23
N VAL A 236 3.25 16.43 16.58
CA VAL A 236 2.82 16.07 17.94
C VAL A 236 3.94 16.34 18.95
N LYS A 237 5.18 15.97 18.59
CA LYS A 237 6.37 16.20 19.41
C LYS A 237 6.66 17.68 19.62
N SER A 238 6.41 18.51 18.61
CA SER A 238 6.59 19.96 18.70
C SER A 238 5.71 20.61 19.77
N PHE A 239 4.57 20.00 20.11
CA PHE A 239 3.68 20.50 21.17
C PHE A 239 4.29 20.35 22.57
N GLY A 240 5.35 19.55 22.74
CA GLY A 240 6.13 19.53 23.97
C GLY A 240 6.81 20.86 24.28
N SER A 241 6.99 21.74 23.29
CA SER A 241 7.52 23.09 23.52
C SER A 241 6.54 24.02 24.26
N VAL A 242 5.25 23.70 24.25
CA VAL A 242 4.18 24.52 24.86
C VAL A 242 3.65 23.95 26.19
N SER A 243 4.12 22.76 26.61
CA SER A 243 3.75 22.12 27.89
C SER A 243 4.99 21.51 28.58
N PRO A 244 5.43 22.05 29.74
CA PRO A 244 6.69 21.67 30.39
C PRO A 244 6.84 20.17 30.72
N ASP A 245 5.73 19.50 31.03
CA ASP A 245 5.73 18.11 31.51
C ASP A 245 5.35 17.12 30.39
N PHE A 246 5.18 17.59 29.16
CA PHE A 246 4.72 16.77 28.04
C PHE A 246 5.56 15.50 27.86
N PHE A 247 6.88 15.62 27.90
CA PHE A 247 7.80 14.49 27.71
C PHE A 247 7.89 13.53 28.91
N GLU A 248 7.25 13.83 30.04
CA GLU A 248 7.11 12.88 31.14
C GLU A 248 6.06 11.80 30.80
N PHE A 249 5.00 12.21 30.09
CA PHE A 249 3.86 11.35 29.75
C PHE A 249 3.93 10.81 28.32
N PHE A 250 4.60 11.51 27.40
CA PHE A 250 4.73 11.13 26.00
C PHE A 250 6.11 10.55 25.69
N THR A 251 6.13 9.36 25.10
CA THR A 251 7.33 8.73 24.53
C THR A 251 7.14 8.57 23.02
N PHE A 252 8.14 8.93 22.23
CA PHE A 252 8.11 8.72 20.78
C PHE A 252 8.93 7.48 20.45
N THR A 253 8.26 6.45 19.95
CA THR A 253 8.94 5.24 19.52
C THR A 253 9.59 5.48 18.16
N PRO A 254 10.58 4.67 17.76
CA PRO A 254 11.00 4.61 16.35
C PRO A 254 9.79 4.42 15.44
N HIS A 255 9.90 4.86 14.17
CA HIS A 255 8.95 4.39 13.17
C HIS A 255 9.13 2.91 13.01
N VAL A 256 8.04 2.20 13.03
CA VAL A 256 8.07 0.77 12.92
C VAL A 256 6.79 0.36 12.19
N GLU A 257 6.94 -0.49 11.16
CA GLU A 257 6.00 -0.87 10.08
C GLU A 257 5.79 0.11 8.94
N ASP A 258 5.89 -0.43 7.72
CA ASP A 258 5.27 0.14 6.53
C ASP A 258 3.81 -0.32 6.38
N LYS A 259 2.97 0.46 5.69
CA LYS A 259 1.53 0.27 5.56
C LYS A 259 1.05 -1.13 5.14
N GLY A 260 1.90 -1.98 4.57
CA GLY A 260 1.47 -3.34 4.22
C GLY A 260 0.40 -3.33 3.10
N ASP A 261 -0.46 -4.34 3.11
CA ASP A 261 -1.76 -4.37 2.39
C ASP A 261 -2.92 -3.90 3.29
N PHE A 262 -2.61 -3.43 4.49
CA PHE A 262 -3.61 -2.94 5.40
C PHE A 262 -4.28 -1.71 4.79
N ASN A 263 -5.61 -1.67 4.87
CA ASN A 263 -6.29 -0.42 4.64
C ASN A 263 -5.74 0.60 5.66
N VAL A 264 -5.65 1.89 5.28
CA VAL A 264 -4.97 2.91 6.09
C VAL A 264 -5.48 2.95 7.53
N THR A 265 -6.75 2.62 7.76
CA THR A 265 -7.39 2.56 9.08
C THR A 265 -6.73 1.50 9.96
N ASP A 266 -6.65 0.26 9.45
CA ASP A 266 -6.12 -0.89 10.18
C ASP A 266 -4.62 -0.71 10.43
N TYR A 267 -3.90 -0.20 9.43
CA TYR A 267 -2.50 0.17 9.58
C TYR A 267 -2.29 1.17 10.72
N THR A 268 -3.06 2.26 10.73
CA THR A 268 -2.89 3.31 11.75
C THR A 268 -3.21 2.79 13.15
N ALA A 269 -4.23 1.94 13.30
CA ALA A 269 -4.54 1.26 14.56
C ALA A 269 -3.40 0.33 15.02
N GLN A 270 -2.86 -0.46 14.11
CA GLN A 270 -1.76 -1.37 14.40
C GLN A 270 -0.50 -0.60 14.81
N MET A 271 -0.22 0.54 14.18
CA MET A 271 0.92 1.40 14.55
C MET A 271 0.77 1.94 15.96
N ALA A 272 -0.43 2.40 16.30
CA ALA A 272 -0.74 2.87 17.64
C ALA A 272 -0.54 1.73 18.65
N LYS A 273 -1.06 0.53 18.36
CA LYS A 273 -0.90 -0.64 19.24
C LYS A 273 0.56 -1.03 19.43
N SER A 274 1.34 -1.07 18.36
CA SER A 274 2.75 -1.43 18.44
C SER A 274 3.59 -0.39 19.18
N ALA A 275 3.28 0.92 19.04
CA ALA A 275 3.93 1.97 19.81
C ALA A 275 3.69 1.77 21.32
N LYS A 276 2.44 1.46 21.71
CA LYS A 276 2.05 1.11 23.09
C LYS A 276 2.93 -0.02 23.63
N GLU A 277 2.98 -1.14 22.90
CA GLU A 277 3.68 -2.35 23.31
C GLU A 277 5.19 -2.14 23.42
N LEU A 278 5.81 -1.46 22.43
CA LEU A 278 7.24 -1.24 22.40
C LEU A 278 7.75 -0.38 23.57
N ALA A 279 6.98 0.65 23.94
CA ALA A 279 7.31 1.53 25.05
C ALA A 279 6.76 1.04 26.40
N SER A 280 6.01 -0.06 26.41
CA SER A 280 5.25 -0.52 27.59
C SER A 280 4.40 0.60 28.22
N ALA A 281 3.71 1.37 27.36
CA ALA A 281 2.85 2.48 27.75
C ALA A 281 1.38 2.03 27.92
N ASP A 282 0.57 2.84 28.60
CA ASP A 282 -0.87 2.55 28.80
C ASP A 282 -1.68 2.78 27.53
N PHE A 283 -1.26 3.75 26.73
CA PHE A 283 -1.83 4.02 25.41
C PHE A 283 -0.76 4.11 24.36
N GLY A 284 -1.13 3.77 23.13
CA GLY A 284 -0.32 4.05 21.96
C GLY A 284 -1.07 4.91 20.97
N ALA A 285 -0.34 5.68 20.18
CA ALA A 285 -0.89 6.68 19.28
C ALA A 285 -0.18 6.66 17.93
N CYS A 286 -0.91 6.96 16.85
CA CYS A 286 -0.33 7.06 15.51
C CYS A 286 -1.06 8.12 14.68
N ILE A 287 -0.30 8.80 13.83
CA ILE A 287 -0.78 9.70 12.77
C ILE A 287 -0.21 9.18 11.44
N SER A 288 -1.05 8.94 10.44
CA SER A 288 -0.62 8.42 9.13
C SER A 288 -0.09 9.53 8.22
N ASP A 289 0.49 9.13 7.08
CA ASP A 289 0.74 10.04 5.95
C ASP A 289 -0.57 10.52 5.31
N ILE A 290 -0.46 11.58 4.50
CA ILE A 290 -1.56 12.08 3.68
C ILE A 290 -1.87 11.05 2.59
N CYS A 291 -3.04 10.44 2.70
CA CYS A 291 -3.55 9.46 1.76
C CYS A 291 -4.41 10.15 0.69
N ASN A 292 -4.11 9.90 -0.58
CA ASN A 292 -4.88 10.43 -1.71
C ASN A 292 -5.74 9.33 -2.34
N THR A 293 -7.05 9.57 -2.53
CA THR A 293 -7.96 8.62 -3.19
C THR A 293 -9.06 9.38 -3.92
N ASP A 294 -9.30 9.07 -5.20
CA ASP A 294 -10.41 9.55 -6.04
C ASP A 294 -10.92 10.97 -5.70
N GLY A 295 -10.01 11.96 -5.78
CA GLY A 295 -10.34 13.38 -5.63
C GLY A 295 -10.44 13.89 -4.18
N CYS A 296 -10.03 13.13 -3.18
CA CYS A 296 -9.93 13.58 -1.79
C CYS A 296 -8.62 13.11 -1.12
N SER A 297 -8.04 13.98 -0.29
CA SER A 297 -6.89 13.64 0.58
C SER A 297 -7.37 13.44 2.01
N TYR A 298 -6.79 12.50 2.76
CA TYR A 298 -7.13 12.25 4.17
C TYR A 298 -5.93 11.77 5.00
N ILE A 299 -5.96 11.99 6.31
CA ILE A 299 -5.02 11.43 7.30
C ILE A 299 -5.83 10.54 8.26
N CYS A 300 -5.30 9.37 8.61
CA CYS A 300 -5.81 8.58 9.71
C CYS A 300 -5.04 8.92 11.00
N ILE A 301 -5.76 9.06 12.11
CA ILE A 301 -5.17 9.10 13.44
C ILE A 301 -5.74 7.95 14.27
N ALA A 302 -4.94 7.37 15.16
CA ALA A 302 -5.40 6.27 16.00
C ALA A 302 -4.85 6.36 17.42
N VAL A 303 -5.66 5.91 18.39
CA VAL A 303 -5.25 5.69 19.78
C VAL A 303 -5.64 4.28 20.22
N ALA A 304 -4.65 3.48 20.60
CA ALA A 304 -4.79 2.11 21.07
C ALA A 304 -4.71 2.04 22.60
N GLY A 305 -5.67 1.34 23.22
CA GLY A 305 -5.66 0.98 24.64
C GLY A 305 -5.33 -0.50 24.87
N GLU A 306 -5.93 -1.11 25.90
CA GLU A 306 -5.74 -2.53 26.23
C GLU A 306 -6.34 -3.49 25.17
N SER A 307 -7.61 -3.31 24.84
CA SER A 307 -8.37 -4.28 24.02
C SER A 307 -8.76 -3.77 22.63
N SER A 308 -8.74 -2.45 22.42
CA SER A 308 -9.16 -1.84 21.15
C SER A 308 -8.36 -0.60 20.80
N ALA A 309 -8.33 -0.29 19.50
CA ALA A 309 -7.85 0.97 18.97
C ALA A 309 -9.02 1.75 18.35
N ILE A 310 -9.02 3.06 18.54
CA ILE A 310 -9.98 3.97 17.93
C ILE A 310 -9.28 4.73 16.82
N VAL A 311 -9.84 4.69 15.61
CA VAL A 311 -9.27 5.36 14.42
C VAL A 311 -10.22 6.43 13.90
N ARG A 312 -9.70 7.62 13.59
CA ARG A 312 -10.44 8.69 12.88
C ARG A 312 -9.81 8.96 11.52
N LYS A 313 -10.65 9.15 10.51
CA LYS A 313 -10.24 9.64 9.18
C LYS A 313 -10.56 11.12 9.08
N LEU A 314 -9.52 11.92 8.96
CA LEU A 314 -9.59 13.37 8.81
C LEU A 314 -9.41 13.68 7.34
N TYR A 315 -10.37 14.36 6.71
CA TYR A 315 -10.30 14.70 5.29
C TYR A 315 -9.77 16.12 5.11
N ARG A 316 -8.96 16.33 4.08
CA ARG A 316 -8.38 17.63 3.72
C ARG A 316 -9.46 18.59 3.26
N GLU A 317 -9.37 19.82 3.75
CA GLU A 317 -10.20 20.93 3.30
C GLU A 317 -9.69 21.52 1.96
N PRO A 318 -10.56 22.12 1.13
CA PRO A 318 -10.14 22.77 -0.11
C PRO A 318 -9.09 23.86 0.14
N ASP A 319 -8.02 23.88 -0.66
CA ASP A 319 -6.90 24.84 -0.57
C ASP A 319 -6.05 24.76 0.70
N GLU A 320 -6.30 23.77 1.56
CA GLU A 320 -5.51 23.52 2.76
C GLU A 320 -4.12 22.97 2.40
N LYS A 321 -3.08 23.64 2.91
CA LYS A 321 -1.69 23.22 2.72
C LYS A 321 -1.36 22.00 3.58
N ASP A 322 -0.46 21.15 3.08
CA ASP A 322 0.02 19.94 3.76
C ASP A 322 0.39 20.17 5.22
N GLU A 323 1.19 21.19 5.51
CA GLU A 323 1.62 21.51 6.88
C GLU A 323 0.46 21.87 7.82
N SER A 324 -0.56 22.56 7.31
CA SER A 324 -1.75 22.89 8.11
C SER A 324 -2.56 21.64 8.39
N PHE A 325 -2.77 20.81 7.37
CA PHE A 325 -3.56 19.59 7.48
C PHE A 325 -2.94 18.57 8.43
N ILE A 326 -1.61 18.43 8.40
CA ILE A 326 -0.88 17.55 9.33
C ILE A 326 -0.94 18.09 10.76
N ARG A 327 -0.79 19.41 10.95
CA ARG A 327 -0.88 20.03 12.27
C ARG A 327 -2.26 19.85 12.90
N ASP A 328 -3.32 20.07 12.13
CA ASP A 328 -4.70 19.92 12.59
C ASP A 328 -5.01 18.45 12.91
N ALA A 329 -4.43 17.51 12.16
CA ALA A 329 -4.47 16.08 12.49
C ALA A 329 -3.69 15.72 13.77
N ALA A 330 -2.55 16.37 14.02
CA ALA A 330 -1.77 16.18 15.24
C ALA A 330 -2.50 16.71 16.49
N GLU A 331 -3.21 17.85 16.38
CA GLU A 331 -4.03 18.41 17.46
C GLU A 331 -5.20 17.47 17.80
N GLU A 332 -5.90 16.96 16.79
CA GLU A 332 -6.97 15.96 16.96
C GLU A 332 -6.48 14.66 17.58
N LEU A 333 -5.24 14.25 17.30
CA LEU A 333 -4.65 13.07 17.93
C LEU A 333 -4.43 13.31 19.44
N ILE A 334 -3.95 14.49 19.84
CA ILE A 334 -3.81 14.85 21.26
C ILE A 334 -5.18 14.89 21.97
N GLU A 335 -6.21 15.39 21.30
CA GLU A 335 -7.57 15.40 21.86
C GLU A 335 -8.11 13.97 22.03
N LEU A 336 -7.97 13.12 21.00
CA LEU A 336 -8.39 11.71 21.06
C LEU A 336 -7.66 10.93 22.17
N ILE A 337 -6.38 11.24 22.42
CA ILE A 337 -5.63 10.68 23.56
C ILE A 337 -6.28 11.10 24.87
N GLY A 338 -6.62 12.38 25.03
CA GLY A 338 -7.29 12.91 26.21
C GLY A 338 -8.65 12.25 26.46
N GLU A 339 -9.47 12.10 25.43
CA GLU A 339 -10.76 11.40 25.50
C GLU A 339 -10.60 9.94 25.97
N LYS A 340 -9.61 9.22 25.42
CA LYS A 340 -9.39 7.81 25.75
C LYS A 340 -8.85 7.64 27.18
N ALA A 341 -7.97 8.55 27.62
CA ALA A 341 -7.39 8.54 28.96
C ALA A 341 -8.41 8.95 30.04
N SER A 342 -9.36 9.84 29.74
CA SER A 342 -10.42 10.25 30.67
C SER A 342 -11.56 9.23 30.79
N GLY A 343 -11.63 8.24 29.90
CA GLY A 343 -12.73 7.28 29.83
C GLY A 343 -14.02 7.86 29.22
N GLU A 344 -13.94 9.04 28.58
CA GLU A 344 -15.05 9.61 27.82
C GLU A 344 -15.37 8.76 26.58
N SER A 345 -16.62 8.82 26.11
CA SER A 345 -17.02 8.11 24.89
C SER A 345 -16.36 8.75 23.66
N SER A 346 -15.28 8.14 23.18
CA SER A 346 -14.59 8.61 21.98
C SER A 346 -15.30 8.15 20.70
N VAL A 347 -15.43 9.05 19.72
CA VAL A 347 -16.02 8.74 18.41
C VAL A 347 -14.93 8.33 17.42
N GLY A 348 -15.08 7.16 16.80
CA GLY A 348 -14.17 6.67 15.76
C GLY A 348 -14.49 5.24 15.34
N ILE A 349 -13.74 4.72 14.38
CA ILE A 349 -13.80 3.31 13.97
C ILE A 349 -13.08 2.51 15.05
N GLU A 350 -13.79 1.66 15.78
CA GLU A 350 -13.21 0.79 16.79
C GLU A 350 -12.68 -0.49 16.13
N ILE A 351 -11.41 -0.80 16.40
CA ILE A 351 -10.72 -1.98 15.91
C ILE A 351 -10.32 -2.82 17.13
N SER A 352 -10.95 -3.98 17.30
CA SER A 352 -10.71 -4.93 18.41
C SER A 352 -9.43 -5.72 18.18
N GLY A 353 -8.63 -5.91 19.24
CA GLY A 353 -7.36 -6.62 19.16
C GLY A 353 -7.44 -8.09 19.56
N GLU A 354 -7.83 -9.00 18.65
CA GLU A 354 -7.44 -10.41 18.71
C GLU A 354 -7.59 -11.13 17.35
N ALA A 355 -6.75 -12.15 17.14
CA ALA A 355 -6.53 -12.88 15.90
C ALA A 355 -7.79 -13.60 15.37
N ALA A 356 -7.94 -13.66 14.04
CA ALA A 356 -8.95 -14.48 13.37
C ALA A 356 -8.68 -15.97 13.62
N ALA A 357 -9.27 -16.50 14.69
CA ALA A 357 -9.54 -17.92 14.85
C ALA A 357 -10.79 -18.29 14.03
N GLU A 358 -10.74 -19.43 13.35
CA GLU A 358 -11.88 -20.05 12.70
C GLU A 358 -13.08 -20.19 13.67
N PRO A 359 -14.33 -20.05 13.20
CA PRO A 359 -15.47 -20.12 14.11
C PRO A 359 -15.76 -21.58 14.47
N GLU A 360 -15.46 -21.94 15.72
CA GLU A 360 -16.05 -23.12 16.34
C GLU A 360 -17.57 -22.94 16.50
N ALA A 361 -18.29 -23.99 16.11
CA ALA A 361 -19.73 -24.07 16.11
C ALA A 361 -20.30 -24.15 17.53
N GLU A 362 -21.07 -23.15 17.93
CA GLU A 362 -21.90 -23.22 19.13
C GLU A 362 -23.24 -23.93 18.83
N LYS A 363 -23.49 -25.02 19.56
CA LYS A 363 -24.76 -25.76 19.53
C LYS A 363 -25.85 -25.00 20.28
N THR A 364 -27.05 -24.93 19.72
CA THR A 364 -28.28 -25.12 20.49
C THR A 364 -29.44 -25.65 19.62
N PRO A 365 -30.34 -26.50 20.15
CA PRO A 365 -31.35 -27.21 19.37
C PRO A 365 -32.73 -26.54 19.40
N GLY A 366 -33.55 -26.74 18.35
CA GLY A 366 -35.01 -26.85 18.53
C GLY A 366 -35.95 -26.15 17.54
N LYS A 367 -36.38 -26.93 16.53
CA LYS A 367 -37.75 -27.06 15.96
C LYS A 367 -38.49 -25.85 15.35
N GLY A 368 -38.83 -26.00 14.07
CA GLY A 368 -40.04 -25.37 13.49
C GLY A 368 -40.09 -25.32 11.95
N LYS A 369 -40.47 -26.43 11.30
CA LYS A 369 -40.62 -26.59 9.83
C LYS A 369 -41.62 -25.59 9.19
N LYS A 370 -41.35 -25.15 7.95
CA LYS A 370 -41.99 -25.62 6.68
C LYS A 370 -41.55 -24.74 5.47
N VAL A 371 -40.79 -25.28 4.49
CA VAL A 371 -41.25 -25.81 3.15
C VAL A 371 -41.07 -24.72 2.04
N LEU A 372 -40.46 -24.90 0.84
CA LEU A 372 -40.52 -25.96 -0.19
C LEU A 372 -39.38 -25.82 -1.27
N VAL A 373 -38.77 -26.96 -1.69
CA VAL A 373 -38.22 -27.36 -3.04
C VAL A 373 -37.02 -26.58 -3.62
N SER A 374 -35.79 -27.12 -3.65
CA SER A 374 -35.18 -28.26 -4.41
C SER A 374 -34.47 -27.84 -5.69
N ILE A 375 -33.13 -27.79 -5.67
CA ILE A 375 -32.25 -28.44 -6.67
C ILE A 375 -31.04 -29.00 -5.90
N LEU A 376 -31.19 -30.23 -5.42
CA LEU A 376 -30.11 -31.06 -4.89
C LEU A 376 -30.06 -32.34 -5.73
N VAL A 377 -29.64 -32.20 -6.99
CA VAL A 377 -29.36 -33.35 -7.91
C VAL A 377 -28.10 -33.13 -8.78
N ILE A 378 -27.44 -31.96 -8.81
CA ILE A 378 -26.31 -31.73 -9.73
C ILE A 378 -24.91 -31.88 -9.08
N ILE A 379 -24.79 -31.92 -7.75
CA ILE A 379 -23.45 -31.95 -7.11
C ILE A 379 -22.90 -33.37 -6.87
N LEU A 380 -23.72 -34.44 -6.99
CA LEU A 380 -23.22 -35.82 -6.86
C LEU A 380 -22.80 -36.49 -8.18
N ALA A 381 -22.89 -35.79 -9.32
CA ALA A 381 -22.48 -36.32 -10.63
C ALA A 381 -21.16 -35.72 -11.18
N LEU A 382 -20.66 -34.62 -10.61
CA LEU A 382 -19.39 -34.00 -11.06
C LEU A 382 -18.15 -34.54 -10.32
N ALA A 383 -18.31 -35.25 -9.20
CA ALA A 383 -17.20 -35.86 -8.47
C ALA A 383 -16.71 -37.20 -9.06
N VAL A 384 -17.49 -37.84 -9.94
CA VAL A 384 -17.10 -39.12 -10.59
C VAL A 384 -16.47 -38.90 -11.99
N ALA A 385 -16.70 -37.75 -12.62
CA ALA A 385 -16.13 -37.40 -13.92
C ALA A 385 -14.70 -36.84 -13.85
N ALA A 386 -14.31 -36.16 -12.76
CA ALA A 386 -12.96 -35.63 -12.60
C ALA A 386 -11.91 -36.72 -12.26
N GLY A 387 -12.30 -37.73 -11.48
CA GLY A 387 -11.42 -38.84 -11.09
C GLY A 387 -11.10 -39.81 -12.24
N THR A 388 -11.99 -39.98 -13.21
CA THR A 388 -11.78 -40.84 -14.37
C THR A 388 -10.95 -40.15 -15.46
N PHE A 389 -11.01 -38.82 -15.59
CA PHE A 389 -10.19 -38.06 -16.53
C PHE A 389 -8.71 -38.01 -16.14
N PHE A 390 -8.40 -37.88 -14.84
CA PHE A 390 -7.01 -37.85 -14.34
C PHE A 390 -6.31 -39.21 -14.43
N LEU A 391 -7.03 -40.33 -14.23
CA LEU A 391 -6.45 -41.67 -14.30
C LEU A 391 -6.11 -42.09 -15.74
N VAL A 392 -6.93 -41.67 -16.72
CA VAL A 392 -6.71 -41.96 -18.16
C VAL A 392 -5.57 -41.13 -18.75
N LYS A 393 -5.39 -39.87 -18.32
CA LYS A 393 -4.27 -39.02 -18.75
C LYS A 393 -2.93 -39.52 -18.19
N TYR A 394 -2.90 -39.90 -16.90
CA TYR A 394 -1.72 -40.47 -16.25
C TYR A 394 -1.25 -41.80 -16.89
N GLN A 395 -2.17 -42.67 -17.32
CA GLN A 395 -1.80 -43.90 -18.02
C GLN A 395 -1.36 -43.69 -19.48
N ARG A 396 -1.84 -42.62 -20.13
CA ARG A 396 -1.49 -42.27 -21.51
C ARG A 396 -0.10 -41.63 -21.60
N ASP A 397 0.25 -40.80 -20.63
CA ASP A 397 1.57 -40.16 -20.54
C ASP A 397 2.66 -41.17 -20.14
N LYS A 398 2.32 -42.17 -19.30
CA LYS A 398 3.24 -43.27 -18.97
C LYS A 398 3.54 -44.20 -20.17
N LYS A 399 2.55 -44.49 -21.02
CA LYS A 399 2.76 -45.26 -22.26
C LYS A 399 3.53 -44.48 -23.34
N ALA A 400 3.43 -43.15 -23.35
CA ALA A 400 4.20 -42.31 -24.26
C ALA A 400 5.68 -42.20 -23.83
N ALA A 401 5.95 -42.15 -22.52
CA ALA A 401 7.31 -42.15 -21.97
C ALA A 401 8.05 -43.50 -22.16
N GLU A 402 7.33 -44.62 -22.05
CA GLU A 402 7.90 -45.96 -22.28
C GLU A 402 8.14 -46.27 -23.78
N ALA A 403 7.47 -45.56 -24.70
CA ALA A 403 7.66 -45.71 -26.15
C ALA A 403 8.86 -44.92 -26.71
N LEU A 404 9.38 -43.93 -25.96
CA LEU A 404 10.57 -43.13 -26.32
C LEU A 404 11.88 -43.71 -25.77
N ALA A 405 11.81 -44.75 -24.92
CA ALA A 405 12.98 -45.37 -24.28
C ALA A 405 13.61 -46.53 -25.08
N ASN A 406 13.06 -46.91 -26.25
CA ASN A 406 13.56 -48.03 -27.04
C ASN A 406 13.76 -47.64 -28.51
N THR A 407 14.84 -46.91 -28.81
CA THR A 407 15.52 -47.04 -30.10
C THR A 407 16.96 -46.56 -29.99
N ALA A 408 17.90 -47.46 -30.23
CA ALA A 408 19.28 -47.20 -30.64
C ALA A 408 19.56 -48.10 -31.86
N PRO A 409 20.63 -47.91 -32.66
CA PRO A 409 21.61 -46.81 -32.76
C PRO A 409 21.80 -46.32 -34.22
N GLU A 410 22.68 -45.34 -34.46
CA GLU A 410 23.80 -45.49 -35.42
C GLU A 410 24.84 -44.36 -35.32
N THR A 411 26.10 -44.78 -35.39
CA THR A 411 27.37 -44.05 -35.25
C THR A 411 27.83 -43.39 -36.54
N THR A 412 28.43 -42.20 -36.47
CA THR A 412 29.67 -41.87 -37.21
C THR A 412 30.48 -40.77 -36.49
N SER A 413 31.73 -41.09 -36.18
CA SER A 413 32.91 -40.28 -35.81
C SER A 413 33.17 -39.13 -36.81
N GLU A 414 33.88 -38.03 -36.57
CA GLU A 414 34.81 -37.46 -35.58
C GLU A 414 34.83 -35.94 -35.94
N GLU A 415 35.12 -34.97 -35.08
CA GLU A 415 36.48 -34.65 -34.63
C GLU A 415 36.42 -33.67 -33.45
N THR A 416 37.41 -33.83 -32.59
CA THR A 416 37.39 -33.55 -31.17
C THR A 416 38.12 -32.24 -30.85
N THR A 417 37.48 -31.32 -30.14
CA THR A 417 38.16 -30.45 -29.19
C THR A 417 37.39 -30.47 -27.89
N ILE A 418 37.89 -31.24 -26.93
CA ILE A 418 37.36 -31.37 -25.57
C ILE A 418 37.43 -29.99 -24.90
N PRO A 419 36.32 -29.35 -24.51
CA PRO A 419 36.37 -28.27 -23.53
C PRO A 419 36.63 -28.90 -22.16
N PRO A 420 37.52 -28.34 -21.33
CA PRO A 420 37.78 -28.87 -20.02
C PRO A 420 36.49 -28.85 -19.19
N GLU A 421 36.18 -30.00 -18.60
CA GLU A 421 35.10 -30.19 -17.65
C GLU A 421 35.39 -29.33 -16.41
N ILE A 422 34.79 -28.13 -16.37
CA ILE A 422 34.76 -27.29 -15.18
C ILE A 422 33.31 -27.31 -14.69
N SER A 423 32.96 -28.35 -13.94
CA SER A 423 31.81 -28.31 -13.03
C SER A 423 32.16 -27.36 -11.88
N LYS A 424 32.03 -26.05 -12.12
CA LYS A 424 31.89 -25.07 -11.03
C LYS A 424 30.43 -25.11 -10.62
N ASP A 425 30.15 -25.39 -9.35
CA ASP A 425 28.83 -25.16 -8.76
C ASP A 425 28.42 -23.71 -9.09
N THR A 426 27.45 -23.54 -10.00
CA THR A 426 26.96 -22.22 -10.39
C THR A 426 25.92 -21.73 -9.39
N VAL A 427 25.82 -20.42 -9.21
CA VAL A 427 24.84 -19.80 -8.31
C VAL A 427 23.97 -18.77 -9.04
N PRO A 428 22.74 -18.49 -8.54
CA PRO A 428 21.90 -17.42 -9.07
C PRO A 428 22.61 -16.06 -9.06
N LEU A 429 22.27 -15.17 -10.00
CA LEU A 429 22.95 -13.88 -10.17
C LEU A 429 22.98 -13.05 -8.88
N SER A 430 21.85 -12.99 -8.18
CA SER A 430 21.74 -12.27 -6.91
C SER A 430 22.72 -12.79 -5.84
N VAL A 431 22.94 -14.10 -5.77
CA VAL A 431 23.90 -14.75 -4.86
C VAL A 431 25.33 -14.49 -5.32
N PHE A 432 25.57 -14.56 -6.63
CA PHE A 432 26.85 -14.26 -7.26
C PHE A 432 27.32 -12.84 -6.92
N MET A 433 26.48 -11.84 -7.17
CA MET A 433 26.77 -10.43 -6.88
C MET A 433 27.08 -10.19 -5.40
N ARG A 434 26.33 -10.84 -4.51
CA ARG A 434 26.56 -10.76 -3.06
C ARG A 434 27.92 -11.34 -2.68
N ASN A 435 28.26 -12.51 -3.21
CA ASN A 435 29.53 -13.17 -2.93
C ASN A 435 30.72 -12.31 -3.39
N GLU A 436 30.64 -11.71 -4.57
CA GLU A 436 31.69 -10.79 -5.05
C GLU A 436 31.76 -9.49 -4.25
N ALA A 437 30.62 -8.93 -3.84
CA ALA A 437 30.61 -7.72 -3.03
C ALA A 437 31.25 -7.93 -1.64
N VAL A 438 31.15 -9.14 -1.09
CA VAL A 438 31.72 -9.49 0.22
C VAL A 438 33.15 -10.00 0.13
N ASN A 439 33.46 -10.85 -0.86
CA ASN A 439 34.75 -11.56 -0.96
C ASN A 439 35.70 -10.99 -2.02
N GLY A 440 35.23 -10.05 -2.84
CA GLY A 440 35.93 -9.60 -4.05
C GLY A 440 35.66 -10.50 -5.26
N ILE A 441 36.06 -10.00 -6.43
CA ILE A 441 35.97 -10.74 -7.71
C ILE A 441 36.96 -11.92 -7.69
N ASP A 442 36.55 -13.04 -8.30
CA ASP A 442 37.38 -14.23 -8.45
C ASP A 442 38.73 -13.92 -9.12
N LYS A 443 39.81 -14.44 -8.54
CA LYS A 443 41.18 -14.14 -9.00
C LYS A 443 41.46 -14.68 -10.39
N ASP A 444 40.85 -15.79 -10.79
CA ASP A 444 41.05 -16.35 -12.12
C ASP A 444 40.33 -15.51 -13.17
N ASP A 445 39.16 -14.96 -12.85
CA ASP A 445 38.46 -14.00 -13.72
C ASP A 445 39.30 -12.73 -13.93
N LEU A 446 39.93 -12.21 -12.86
CA LEU A 446 40.86 -11.08 -12.95
C LEU A 446 42.14 -11.40 -13.73
N ALA A 447 42.72 -12.59 -13.53
CA ALA A 447 43.92 -13.03 -14.23
C ALA A 447 43.66 -13.19 -15.73
N ARG A 448 42.55 -13.82 -16.12
CA ARG A 448 42.12 -13.94 -17.52
C ARG A 448 41.89 -12.56 -18.16
N ALA A 449 41.24 -11.63 -17.44
CA ALA A 449 41.06 -10.26 -17.94
C ALA A 449 42.40 -9.55 -18.18
N ALA A 450 43.39 -9.75 -17.31
CA ALA A 450 44.73 -9.19 -17.47
C ALA A 450 45.49 -9.80 -18.67
N GLU A 451 45.35 -11.11 -18.90
CA GLU A 451 45.91 -11.78 -20.07
C GLU A 451 45.28 -11.28 -21.38
N ASP A 452 43.96 -11.13 -21.42
CA ASP A 452 43.25 -10.59 -22.57
C ASP A 452 43.69 -9.15 -22.90
N ALA A 453 43.82 -8.30 -21.87
CA ALA A 453 44.29 -6.93 -22.02
C ALA A 453 45.75 -6.87 -22.53
N ALA A 454 46.62 -7.75 -22.04
CA ALA A 454 48.01 -7.84 -22.50
C ALA A 454 48.10 -8.33 -23.97
N SER A 455 47.23 -9.28 -24.35
CA SER A 455 47.14 -9.77 -25.73
C SER A 455 46.69 -8.67 -26.69
N ALA A 456 45.65 -7.90 -26.34
CA ALA A 456 45.18 -6.77 -27.16
C ALA A 456 46.24 -5.67 -27.33
N ALA A 457 46.96 -5.33 -26.25
CA ALA A 457 48.06 -4.35 -26.31
C ALA A 457 49.22 -4.80 -27.21
N SER A 458 49.47 -6.12 -27.30
CA SER A 458 50.53 -6.68 -28.15
C SER A 458 50.19 -6.70 -29.64
N GLN A 459 48.91 -6.65 -30.01
CA GLN A 459 48.43 -6.70 -31.40
C GLN A 459 48.33 -5.31 -32.06
N GLY A 460 48.69 -4.23 -31.34
CA GLY A 460 48.69 -2.88 -31.89
C GLY A 460 47.31 -2.21 -31.95
N ASP A 461 46.31 -2.81 -31.29
CA ASP A 461 45.00 -2.18 -31.07
C ASP A 461 45.17 -1.04 -30.06
N ASN A 462 45.48 0.15 -30.56
CA ASN A 462 45.59 1.37 -29.76
C ASN A 462 44.22 1.73 -29.19
N ALA A 463 44.09 1.56 -27.86
CA ALA A 463 42.92 1.84 -27.04
C ALA A 463 41.67 1.09 -27.50
N ALA A 464 41.33 0.00 -26.79
CA ALA A 464 39.95 -0.47 -26.74
C ALA A 464 39.06 0.76 -26.52
N ASN A 465 38.25 1.12 -27.52
CA ASN A 465 37.27 2.17 -27.35
C ASN A 465 36.44 1.78 -26.13
N GLU A 466 36.51 2.57 -25.06
CA GLU A 466 35.84 2.32 -23.77
C GLU A 466 34.31 2.15 -23.93
N ASN A 467 33.80 2.52 -25.12
CA ASN A 467 32.41 2.41 -25.56
C ASN A 467 32.15 1.40 -26.69
N ALA A 468 33.13 0.59 -27.12
CA ALA A 468 32.86 -0.48 -28.08
C ALA A 468 32.09 -1.62 -27.42
N LEU A 469 31.03 -2.08 -28.08
CA LEU A 469 30.23 -3.21 -27.60
C LEU A 469 31.03 -4.51 -27.70
N PRO A 470 31.00 -5.38 -26.66
CA PRO A 470 31.68 -6.66 -26.73
C PRO A 470 31.01 -7.56 -27.76
N GLU A 471 31.81 -8.20 -28.61
CA GLU A 471 31.30 -9.21 -29.56
C GLU A 471 30.95 -10.52 -28.84
N TYR A 472 31.66 -10.83 -27.75
CA TYR A 472 31.48 -12.06 -26.97
C TYR A 472 31.56 -11.78 -25.46
N ILE A 473 30.88 -12.63 -24.68
CA ILE A 473 31.02 -12.74 -23.23
C ILE A 473 31.56 -14.16 -22.96
N VAL A 474 32.57 -14.26 -22.09
CA VAL A 474 33.10 -15.57 -21.66
C VAL A 474 32.33 -15.97 -20.41
N LEU A 475 31.29 -16.79 -20.60
CA LEU A 475 30.38 -17.23 -19.55
C LEU A 475 30.73 -18.65 -19.14
N ASN A 476 31.14 -18.85 -17.89
CA ASN A 476 31.61 -20.12 -17.33
C ASN A 476 32.70 -20.77 -18.19
N GLY A 477 33.65 -19.96 -18.68
CA GLY A 477 34.75 -20.41 -19.54
C GLY A 477 34.37 -20.62 -21.02
N VAL A 478 33.10 -20.45 -21.40
CA VAL A 478 32.64 -20.62 -22.79
C VAL A 478 32.45 -19.27 -23.47
N LYS A 479 33.21 -19.05 -24.55
CA LYS A 479 33.07 -17.86 -25.40
C LYS A 479 31.74 -17.90 -26.15
N THR A 480 30.81 -17.03 -25.78
CA THR A 480 29.44 -16.98 -26.31
C THR A 480 29.17 -15.60 -26.91
N GLU A 481 28.44 -15.51 -28.02
CA GLU A 481 28.03 -14.22 -28.62
C GLU A 481 27.33 -13.37 -27.57
N ALA A 482 27.69 -12.09 -27.47
CA ALA A 482 27.42 -11.29 -26.28
C ALA A 482 25.92 -11.11 -25.98
N LYS A 483 25.07 -10.91 -26.99
CA LYS A 483 23.61 -10.79 -26.78
C LYS A 483 23.03 -12.10 -26.28
N LYS A 484 23.41 -13.23 -26.89
CA LYS A 484 22.99 -14.56 -26.45
C LYS A 484 23.46 -14.88 -25.04
N ALA A 485 24.70 -14.53 -24.69
CA ALA A 485 25.23 -14.75 -23.36
C ALA A 485 24.46 -13.94 -22.30
N LEU A 486 24.23 -12.65 -22.57
CA LEU A 486 23.43 -11.79 -21.71
C LEU A 486 22.00 -12.31 -21.57
N ALA A 487 21.38 -12.74 -22.67
CA ALA A 487 20.03 -13.29 -22.65
C ALA A 487 19.94 -14.63 -21.90
N LYS A 488 20.99 -15.46 -21.91
CA LYS A 488 21.06 -16.66 -21.09
C LYS A 488 21.13 -16.36 -19.59
N ILE A 489 21.83 -15.29 -19.20
CA ILE A 489 21.89 -14.85 -17.80
C ILE A 489 20.51 -14.34 -17.37
N VAL A 490 19.89 -13.45 -18.15
CA VAL A 490 18.54 -12.92 -17.90
C VAL A 490 17.51 -14.05 -17.81
N ALA A 491 17.51 -14.98 -18.78
CA ALA A 491 16.59 -16.11 -18.81
C ALA A 491 16.78 -17.12 -17.66
N ALA A 492 17.83 -16.98 -16.85
CA ALA A 492 17.98 -17.80 -15.63
C ALA A 492 17.05 -17.32 -14.50
N ASP A 493 16.66 -16.04 -14.49
CA ASP A 493 15.84 -15.42 -13.44
C ASP A 493 14.45 -14.95 -13.93
N VAL A 494 14.25 -14.75 -15.23
CA VAL A 494 12.96 -14.36 -15.84
C VAL A 494 12.54 -15.27 -17.00
N ASP A 495 11.24 -15.37 -17.25
CA ASP A 495 10.64 -16.16 -18.34
C ASP A 495 9.68 -15.33 -19.22
N ASP A 496 9.04 -15.96 -20.20
CA ASP A 496 8.12 -15.31 -21.15
C ASP A 496 6.83 -14.74 -20.53
N SER A 497 6.56 -14.98 -19.23
CA SER A 497 5.47 -14.31 -18.52
C SER A 497 5.79 -12.87 -18.13
N TYR A 498 7.06 -12.47 -18.21
CA TYR A 498 7.50 -11.11 -17.90
C TYR A 498 7.24 -10.16 -19.07
N ASN A 499 6.84 -8.94 -18.75
CA ASN A 499 6.71 -7.86 -19.72
C ASN A 499 8.09 -7.52 -20.33
N SER A 500 8.09 -7.22 -21.63
CA SER A 500 9.32 -6.88 -22.36
C SER A 500 10.10 -5.74 -21.72
N GLU A 501 9.44 -4.70 -21.21
CA GLU A 501 10.10 -3.58 -20.51
C GLU A 501 10.79 -3.99 -19.20
N ALA A 502 10.28 -5.01 -18.50
CA ALA A 502 10.95 -5.57 -17.32
C ALA A 502 12.16 -6.43 -17.70
N ILE A 503 12.05 -7.22 -18.77
CA ILE A 503 13.17 -8.01 -19.33
C ILE A 503 14.28 -7.06 -19.79
N LYS A 504 13.94 -5.94 -20.44
CA LYS A 504 14.90 -4.89 -20.84
C LYS A 504 15.59 -4.26 -19.63
N ALA A 505 14.84 -3.92 -18.58
CA ALA A 505 15.42 -3.34 -17.36
C ALA A 505 16.41 -4.32 -16.71
N ASP A 506 16.06 -5.61 -16.64
CA ASP A 506 16.98 -6.64 -16.13
C ASP A 506 18.21 -6.79 -17.03
N ALA A 507 18.04 -6.85 -18.35
CA ALA A 507 19.15 -6.92 -19.31
C ALA A 507 20.17 -5.78 -19.14
N VAL A 508 19.68 -4.54 -18.98
CA VAL A 508 20.53 -3.37 -18.69
C VAL A 508 21.20 -3.50 -17.33
N ALA A 509 20.51 -3.95 -16.29
CA ALA A 509 21.09 -4.16 -14.97
C ALA A 509 22.19 -5.25 -14.98
N VAL A 510 21.98 -6.37 -15.66
CA VAL A 510 22.97 -7.44 -15.82
C VAL A 510 24.17 -6.95 -16.61
N TYR A 511 23.97 -6.28 -17.75
CA TYR A 511 25.06 -5.75 -18.55
C TYR A 511 25.87 -4.69 -17.79
N THR A 512 25.19 -3.82 -17.03
CA THR A 512 25.84 -2.84 -16.16
C THR A 512 26.75 -3.53 -15.14
N TYR A 513 26.27 -4.60 -14.49
CA TYR A 513 27.09 -5.34 -13.53
C TYR A 513 28.31 -6.00 -14.17
N LEU A 514 28.16 -6.61 -15.36
CA LEU A 514 29.31 -7.17 -16.09
C LEU A 514 30.34 -6.10 -16.45
N LYS A 515 29.89 -4.88 -16.78
CA LYS A 515 30.77 -3.72 -17.00
C LYS A 515 31.42 -3.23 -15.69
N TYR A 516 30.67 -3.19 -14.59
CA TYR A 516 31.14 -2.84 -13.25
C TYR A 516 32.28 -3.74 -12.76
N ARG A 517 32.22 -5.04 -13.08
CA ARG A 517 33.29 -6.00 -12.73
C ARG A 517 34.62 -5.69 -13.39
N ASN A 518 34.61 -4.99 -14.53
CA ASN A 518 35.81 -4.64 -15.30
C ASN A 518 36.72 -5.85 -15.58
N THR A 519 36.13 -7.03 -15.83
CA THR A 519 36.84 -8.29 -16.14
C THR A 519 36.85 -8.59 -17.64
N ASN A 520 36.72 -7.56 -18.49
CA ASN A 520 36.56 -7.72 -19.94
C ASN A 520 35.43 -8.71 -20.30
N PHE A 521 34.31 -8.67 -19.56
CA PHE A 521 33.16 -9.56 -19.71
C PHE A 521 33.47 -11.07 -19.52
N ASN A 522 34.50 -11.39 -18.75
CA ASN A 522 34.76 -12.76 -18.31
C ASN A 522 34.10 -13.03 -16.96
N VAL A 523 33.22 -14.04 -16.88
CA VAL A 523 32.43 -14.39 -15.69
C VAL A 523 32.35 -15.90 -15.49
N SER A 524 32.70 -16.38 -14.30
CA SER A 524 32.64 -17.82 -13.95
C SER A 524 31.83 -18.08 -12.69
N GLY A 525 31.07 -19.17 -12.66
CA GLY A 525 30.27 -19.58 -11.49
C GLY A 525 28.86 -18.99 -11.45
N LEU A 526 28.38 -18.45 -12.57
CA LEU A 526 27.07 -17.81 -12.69
C LEU A 526 26.07 -18.74 -13.39
N ASN A 527 24.86 -18.87 -12.84
CA ASN A 527 23.77 -19.59 -13.50
C ASN A 527 23.43 -18.95 -14.85
N ALA A 528 23.13 -19.80 -15.84
CA ALA A 528 22.67 -19.35 -17.15
C ALA A 528 21.72 -20.39 -17.74
N ALA A 529 20.66 -19.93 -18.40
CA ALA A 529 19.71 -20.81 -19.06
C ALA A 529 20.35 -21.57 -20.24
N GLU A 530 19.98 -22.83 -20.41
CA GLU A 530 20.42 -23.63 -21.56
C GLU A 530 19.82 -23.09 -22.87
N THR A 531 18.53 -22.71 -22.82
CA THR A 531 17.76 -22.18 -23.93
C THR A 531 17.23 -20.78 -23.61
N VAL A 532 17.01 -19.98 -24.64
CA VAL A 532 16.50 -18.60 -24.54
C VAL A 532 15.37 -18.47 -25.56
N SER A 533 14.24 -17.90 -25.14
CA SER A 533 13.12 -17.61 -26.03
C SER A 533 13.44 -16.45 -26.97
N ASP A 534 12.78 -16.39 -28.12
CA ASP A 534 12.93 -15.25 -29.04
C ASP A 534 12.50 -13.93 -28.39
N ASN A 535 11.50 -13.95 -27.50
CA ASN A 535 11.03 -12.77 -26.79
C ASN A 535 12.13 -12.18 -25.88
N ILE A 536 12.78 -13.02 -25.06
CA ILE A 536 13.88 -12.58 -24.20
C ILE A 536 15.07 -12.12 -25.05
N LEU A 537 15.44 -12.89 -26.08
CA LEU A 537 16.56 -12.53 -26.96
C LEU A 537 16.33 -11.19 -27.67
N ASN A 538 15.10 -10.94 -28.14
CA ASN A 538 14.74 -9.68 -28.80
C ASN A 538 14.79 -8.50 -27.81
N ALA A 539 14.17 -8.64 -26.63
CA ALA A 539 14.20 -7.61 -25.59
C ALA A 539 15.64 -7.24 -25.18
N VAL A 540 16.49 -8.25 -24.96
CA VAL A 540 17.92 -8.06 -24.68
C VAL A 540 18.64 -7.39 -25.84
N SER A 541 18.33 -7.80 -27.08
CA SER A 541 18.97 -7.25 -28.28
C SER A 541 18.64 -5.79 -28.53
N GLU A 542 17.46 -5.32 -28.12
CA GLU A 542 17.00 -3.94 -28.25
C GLU A 542 17.78 -2.96 -27.36
N VAL A 543 18.15 -3.38 -26.15
CA VAL A 543 18.86 -2.54 -25.17
C VAL A 543 20.33 -2.94 -24.98
N PHE A 544 20.83 -3.84 -25.83
CA PHE A 544 22.20 -4.34 -25.72
C PHE A 544 23.20 -3.20 -25.88
N GLY A 545 24.01 -2.99 -24.84
CA GLY A 545 25.00 -1.92 -24.80
C GLY A 545 24.64 -0.77 -23.89
N GLU A 546 23.37 -0.62 -23.53
CA GLU A 546 22.91 0.37 -22.55
C GLU A 546 23.26 -0.09 -21.14
N TYR A 547 23.69 0.85 -20.30
CA TYR A 547 24.07 0.57 -18.91
C TYR A 547 23.79 1.79 -18.04
N VAL A 548 23.63 1.58 -16.73
CA VAL A 548 23.42 2.69 -15.80
C VAL A 548 24.72 3.12 -15.13
N VAL A 549 24.92 4.43 -15.04
CA VAL A 549 26.12 5.04 -14.45
C VAL A 549 25.78 5.85 -13.22
N TYR A 550 26.67 5.81 -12.23
CA TYR A 550 26.68 6.71 -11.09
C TYR A 550 28.04 7.41 -11.04
N ASN A 551 28.03 8.75 -10.97
CA ASN A 551 29.25 9.57 -11.02
C ASN A 551 30.21 9.22 -12.18
N GLY A 552 29.64 8.93 -13.36
CA GLY A 552 30.39 8.63 -14.58
C GLY A 552 31.04 7.24 -14.61
N GLN A 553 30.75 6.37 -13.64
CA GLN A 553 31.22 4.98 -13.62
C GLN A 553 30.02 4.01 -13.66
N PRO A 554 30.16 2.81 -14.24
CA PRO A 554 29.11 1.78 -14.18
C PRO A 554 28.65 1.57 -12.73
N ALA A 555 27.34 1.55 -12.49
CA ALA A 555 26.80 1.37 -11.16
C ALA A 555 26.72 -0.13 -10.80
N PHE A 556 26.96 -0.48 -9.54
CA PHE A 556 26.62 -1.81 -9.02
C PHE A 556 25.10 -2.01 -8.96
N THR A 557 24.54 -2.92 -9.77
CA THR A 557 23.09 -3.05 -10.03
C THR A 557 22.54 -4.41 -9.59
N PRO A 558 22.43 -4.70 -8.28
CA PRO A 558 21.86 -5.94 -7.79
C PRO A 558 20.37 -6.09 -8.15
N THR A 559 20.02 -7.25 -8.66
CA THR A 559 18.63 -7.66 -8.92
C THR A 559 18.26 -8.86 -8.05
N PHE A 560 16.98 -9.03 -7.75
CA PHE A 560 16.48 -10.17 -7.00
C PHE A 560 15.01 -10.44 -7.34
N LYS A 561 14.55 -11.66 -7.05
CA LYS A 561 13.25 -12.16 -7.50
C LYS A 561 12.07 -11.33 -7.01
N LEU A 562 11.94 -11.14 -5.69
CA LEU A 562 10.73 -10.57 -5.09
C LEU A 562 11.04 -9.84 -3.79
N SER A 563 10.52 -8.62 -3.61
CA SER A 563 10.75 -7.88 -2.36
C SER A 563 9.76 -8.23 -1.26
N ALA A 564 10.07 -7.78 -0.05
CA ALA A 564 9.17 -7.77 1.09
C ALA A 564 8.11 -6.64 0.97
N GLY A 565 7.90 -6.06 -0.23
CA GLY A 565 7.10 -4.85 -0.44
C GLY A 565 7.93 -3.57 -0.42
N LYS A 566 9.19 -3.65 0.03
CA LYS A 566 10.19 -2.60 -0.05
C LYS A 566 11.55 -3.24 -0.28
N THR A 567 12.45 -2.51 -0.93
CA THR A 567 13.86 -2.90 -1.02
C THR A 567 14.60 -2.50 0.26
N THR A 568 15.80 -3.05 0.48
CA THR A 568 16.68 -2.72 1.61
C THR A 568 17.98 -2.12 1.11
N SER A 569 18.73 -1.49 2.01
CA SER A 569 19.99 -0.81 1.67
C SER A 569 21.16 -1.79 1.53
N ALA A 570 22.10 -1.45 0.66
CA ALA A 570 23.24 -2.31 0.34
C ALA A 570 24.22 -2.53 1.51
N ASP A 571 24.35 -1.58 2.42
CA ASP A 571 25.25 -1.64 3.57
C ASP A 571 24.89 -2.78 4.53
N VAL A 572 23.60 -3.04 4.69
CA VAL A 572 23.08 -4.14 5.53
C VAL A 572 23.48 -5.53 4.98
N VAL A 573 23.53 -5.66 3.65
CA VAL A 573 23.68 -6.98 2.98
C VAL A 573 25.10 -7.24 2.52
N PHE A 574 25.74 -6.21 1.97
CA PHE A 574 27.04 -6.29 1.32
C PHE A 574 28.15 -5.66 2.15
N GLY A 575 27.82 -4.97 3.25
CA GLY A 575 28.80 -4.23 4.07
C GLY A 575 29.35 -2.97 3.41
N ASN A 576 28.87 -2.63 2.21
CA ASN A 576 29.29 -1.49 1.42
C ASN A 576 28.10 -0.56 1.16
N SER A 577 28.26 0.74 1.39
CA SER A 577 27.22 1.73 1.14
C SER A 577 27.29 2.25 -0.29
N PHE A 578 26.17 2.21 -1.01
CA PHE A 578 26.02 2.82 -2.32
C PHE A 578 24.89 3.85 -2.27
N PRO A 579 25.12 5.13 -2.59
CA PRO A 579 24.10 6.19 -2.43
C PRO A 579 22.80 5.96 -3.22
N TYR A 580 22.87 5.17 -4.29
CA TYR A 580 21.76 4.82 -5.17
C TYR A 580 21.16 3.42 -4.88
N LEU A 581 21.67 2.66 -3.91
CA LEU A 581 21.06 1.40 -3.44
C LEU A 581 20.47 1.59 -2.05
N LYS A 582 19.32 2.29 -2.04
CA LYS A 582 18.54 2.60 -0.84
C LYS A 582 17.22 1.84 -0.84
N THR A 583 16.51 1.90 0.28
CA THR A 583 15.12 1.46 0.37
C THR A 583 14.25 2.22 -0.63
N VAL A 584 13.54 1.46 -1.46
CA VAL A 584 12.60 1.90 -2.47
C VAL A 584 11.30 1.13 -2.28
N ASP A 585 10.17 1.80 -2.45
CA ASP A 585 8.86 1.15 -2.36
C ASP A 585 8.64 0.17 -3.53
N SER A 586 8.18 -1.03 -3.22
CA SER A 586 7.78 -2.06 -4.17
C SER A 586 6.50 -2.75 -3.69
N ALA A 587 5.52 -1.95 -3.24
CA ALA A 587 4.33 -2.46 -2.56
C ALA A 587 3.53 -3.47 -3.39
N SER A 588 3.61 -3.41 -4.73
CA SER A 588 2.99 -4.38 -5.62
C SER A 588 3.42 -5.83 -5.36
N ASP A 589 4.64 -6.04 -4.87
CA ASP A 589 5.24 -7.36 -4.66
C ASP A 589 4.51 -8.17 -3.60
N LYS A 590 3.78 -7.51 -2.70
CA LYS A 590 2.95 -8.16 -1.68
C LYS A 590 1.85 -9.04 -2.29
N ASN A 591 1.46 -8.75 -3.53
CA ASN A 591 0.43 -9.47 -4.27
C ASN A 591 1.01 -10.60 -5.15
N ALA A 592 2.33 -10.78 -5.20
CA ALA A 592 2.94 -11.81 -6.04
C ALA A 592 2.87 -13.19 -5.38
N ASP A 593 2.77 -14.23 -6.21
CA ASP A 593 2.82 -15.61 -5.74
C ASP A 593 4.14 -15.89 -5.03
N GLY A 594 4.07 -16.56 -3.88
CA GLY A 594 5.24 -16.85 -3.05
C GLY A 594 5.74 -15.67 -2.22
N TYR A 595 5.00 -14.56 -2.15
CA TYR A 595 5.34 -13.42 -1.29
C TYR A 595 5.53 -13.82 0.18
N LYS A 596 4.68 -14.71 0.72
CA LYS A 596 4.77 -15.20 2.09
C LYS A 596 5.08 -16.69 2.12
N THR A 597 6.16 -17.08 2.78
CA THR A 597 6.53 -18.49 3.00
C THR A 597 6.61 -18.78 4.48
N GLU A 598 5.88 -19.80 4.93
CA GLU A 598 5.87 -20.26 6.32
C GLU A 598 6.48 -21.65 6.42
N ILE A 599 7.44 -21.83 7.33
CA ILE A 599 7.93 -23.15 7.71
C ILE A 599 7.75 -23.34 9.21
N THR A 600 7.61 -24.59 9.62
CA THR A 600 7.56 -25.00 11.03
C THR A 600 8.68 -25.98 11.27
N LEU A 601 9.48 -25.74 12.31
CA LEU A 601 10.53 -26.64 12.77
C LEU A 601 10.25 -27.00 14.22
N THR A 602 10.40 -28.27 14.57
CA THR A 602 10.48 -28.68 15.98
C THR A 602 11.76 -28.13 16.61
N SER A 603 11.79 -28.04 17.95
CA SER A 603 13.02 -27.67 18.65
C SER A 603 14.17 -28.63 18.34
N GLY A 604 13.89 -29.93 18.19
CA GLY A 604 14.86 -30.94 17.78
C GLY A 604 15.50 -30.64 16.43
N GLU A 605 14.69 -30.36 15.41
CA GLU A 605 15.18 -30.02 14.06
C GLU A 605 16.00 -28.73 14.05
N LEU A 606 15.52 -27.68 14.74
CA LEU A 606 16.27 -26.43 14.84
C LEU A 606 17.63 -26.66 15.56
N LYS A 607 17.65 -27.51 16.57
CA LYS A 607 18.86 -27.86 17.32
C LYS A 607 19.85 -28.64 16.46
N GLU A 608 19.39 -29.56 15.63
CA GLU A 608 20.23 -30.28 14.66
C GLU A 608 20.84 -29.31 13.63
N LEU A 609 20.03 -28.43 13.06
CA LEU A 609 20.47 -27.39 12.13
C LEU A 609 21.50 -26.45 12.76
N ALA A 610 21.22 -25.95 13.97
CA ALA A 610 22.13 -25.07 14.70
C ALA A 610 23.47 -25.78 15.03
N ASN A 611 23.43 -27.04 15.47
CA ASN A 611 24.64 -27.81 15.77
C ASN A 611 25.49 -28.08 14.52
N LYS A 612 24.84 -28.32 13.37
CA LYS A 612 25.52 -28.51 12.08
C LYS A 612 26.15 -27.21 11.59
N PHE A 613 25.46 -26.09 11.76
CA PHE A 613 25.96 -24.76 11.41
C PHE A 613 27.14 -24.35 12.31
N ASP A 614 26.98 -24.50 13.63
CA ASP A 614 28.01 -24.18 14.61
C ASP A 614 27.73 -24.88 15.96
N SER A 615 28.58 -25.87 16.28
CA SER A 615 28.45 -26.66 17.51
C SER A 615 28.72 -25.89 18.82
N SER A 616 29.16 -24.62 18.74
CA SER A 616 29.31 -23.75 19.91
C SER A 616 28.01 -23.05 20.35
N ILE A 617 26.95 -23.10 19.54
CA ILE A 617 25.65 -22.51 19.87
C ILE A 617 25.01 -23.25 21.05
N ASN A 618 24.64 -22.53 22.11
CA ASN A 618 24.10 -23.14 23.32
C ASN A 618 22.56 -23.17 23.34
N LEU A 619 21.99 -24.34 23.06
CA LEU A 619 20.54 -24.61 23.08
C LEU A 619 20.13 -25.51 24.26
N SER A 620 20.72 -25.31 25.45
CA SER A 620 20.41 -26.09 26.66
C SER A 620 19.25 -25.54 27.49
N GLY A 621 18.88 -24.27 27.30
CA GLY A 621 17.79 -23.60 28.01
C GLY A 621 16.40 -23.87 27.40
N SER A 622 15.40 -23.11 27.83
CA SER A 622 14.04 -23.13 27.25
C SER A 622 14.10 -22.83 25.75
N ALA A 623 13.45 -23.66 24.93
CA ALA A 623 13.41 -23.48 23.48
C ALA A 623 12.83 -22.12 23.06
N LYS A 624 11.87 -21.59 23.82
CA LYS A 624 11.31 -20.25 23.58
C LYS A 624 12.37 -19.14 23.48
N ASP A 625 13.49 -19.29 24.17
CA ASP A 625 14.53 -18.27 24.27
C ASP A 625 15.71 -18.53 23.31
N TRP A 626 15.65 -19.60 22.51
CA TRP A 626 16.76 -19.99 21.63
C TRP A 626 16.96 -19.07 20.45
N VAL A 627 15.90 -18.51 19.87
CA VAL A 627 15.98 -17.66 18.68
C VAL A 627 15.28 -16.35 18.96
N LYS A 628 16.03 -15.26 18.80
CA LYS A 628 15.49 -13.90 18.95
C LYS A 628 16.05 -13.01 17.86
N VAL A 629 15.17 -12.46 17.02
CA VAL A 629 15.54 -11.36 16.13
C VAL A 629 15.83 -10.14 17.00
N THR A 630 17.04 -9.59 16.89
CA THR A 630 17.50 -8.46 17.71
C THR A 630 17.58 -7.16 16.92
N LYS A 631 17.74 -7.23 15.60
CA LYS A 631 17.79 -6.06 14.72
C LYS A 631 17.28 -6.37 13.31
N HIS A 632 16.46 -5.50 12.76
CA HIS A 632 15.94 -5.56 11.38
C HIS A 632 15.56 -4.15 10.90
N ASP A 633 15.35 -3.98 9.60
CA ASP A 633 15.03 -2.68 8.99
C ASP A 633 13.53 -2.30 9.00
N GLY A 634 12.66 -3.24 9.39
CA GLY A 634 11.22 -3.00 9.51
C GLY A 634 10.47 -2.94 8.17
N ALA A 635 11.01 -3.55 7.11
CA ALA A 635 10.41 -3.54 5.77
C ALA A 635 8.95 -4.02 5.70
N ILE A 636 8.53 -4.91 6.62
CA ILE A 636 7.13 -5.35 6.76
C ILE A 636 6.43 -4.58 7.87
N SER A 637 7.06 -4.53 9.05
CA SER A 637 6.39 -4.35 10.34
C SER A 637 7.39 -3.96 11.45
N THR A 638 6.90 -3.69 12.67
CA THR A 638 7.65 -3.12 13.78
C THR A 638 8.63 -4.14 14.33
N GLY A 639 8.23 -5.39 14.23
CA GLY A 639 8.98 -6.57 14.62
C GLY A 639 9.37 -7.45 13.44
N VAL A 640 9.17 -6.99 12.19
CA VAL A 640 9.43 -7.79 10.99
C VAL A 640 10.04 -6.95 9.87
N GLY A 641 11.19 -7.36 9.38
CA GLY A 641 11.85 -6.76 8.23
C GLY A 641 13.02 -7.61 7.79
N TYR A 642 13.85 -7.07 6.89
CA TYR A 642 15.12 -7.68 6.53
C TYR A 642 16.00 -7.74 7.78
N VAL A 643 16.28 -8.96 8.23
CA VAL A 643 16.92 -9.19 9.53
C VAL A 643 18.42 -8.93 9.44
N GLU A 644 18.89 -7.94 10.18
CA GLU A 644 20.30 -7.63 10.31
C GLU A 644 20.99 -8.57 11.29
N THR A 645 20.34 -8.87 12.42
CA THR A 645 20.93 -9.67 13.51
C THR A 645 19.89 -10.55 14.19
N VAL A 646 20.29 -11.80 14.40
CA VAL A 646 19.55 -12.83 15.16
C VAL A 646 20.47 -13.36 16.24
N ASN A 647 19.97 -13.42 17.47
CA ASN A 647 20.58 -14.21 18.53
C ASN A 647 20.05 -15.64 18.44
N VAL A 648 20.97 -16.61 18.30
CA VAL A 648 20.68 -18.04 18.35
C VAL A 648 21.50 -18.65 19.46
N GLY A 649 20.86 -19.13 20.54
CA GLY A 649 21.52 -19.80 21.66
C GLY A 649 22.66 -18.99 22.29
N GLY A 650 22.51 -17.66 22.36
CA GLY A 650 23.52 -16.73 22.89
C GLY A 650 24.53 -16.22 21.86
N LYS A 651 24.52 -16.71 20.62
CA LYS A 651 25.41 -16.25 19.54
C LYS A 651 24.67 -15.32 18.58
N GLU A 652 25.24 -14.16 18.30
CA GLU A 652 24.73 -13.25 17.28
C GLU A 652 25.25 -13.63 15.89
N ILE A 653 24.33 -13.80 14.94
CA ILE A 653 24.62 -14.01 13.51
C ILE A 653 23.73 -13.10 12.67
N SER A 654 24.10 -12.88 11.40
CA SER A 654 23.24 -12.10 10.50
C SER A 654 21.98 -12.88 10.11
N GLY A 655 20.91 -12.16 9.77
CA GLY A 655 19.69 -12.81 9.25
C GLY A 655 19.95 -13.63 7.99
N TYR A 656 20.88 -13.20 7.14
CA TYR A 656 21.35 -14.01 6.02
C TYR A 656 21.94 -15.34 6.47
N LYS A 657 22.88 -15.35 7.43
CA LYS A 657 23.49 -16.58 7.92
C LYS A 657 22.44 -17.49 8.53
N PHE A 658 21.47 -16.92 9.23
CA PHE A 658 20.34 -17.67 9.75
C PHE A 658 19.52 -18.32 8.62
N ALA A 659 19.08 -17.55 7.63
CA ALA A 659 18.21 -18.03 6.55
C ALA A 659 18.90 -19.01 5.57
N CYS A 660 20.11 -18.69 5.13
CA CYS A 660 20.79 -19.40 4.06
C CYS A 660 21.72 -20.51 4.55
N GLU A 661 22.44 -20.28 5.67
CA GLU A 661 23.44 -21.23 6.17
C GLU A 661 22.85 -22.11 7.27
N LEU A 662 22.30 -21.53 8.35
CA LEU A 662 21.74 -22.28 9.48
C LEU A 662 20.48 -23.04 9.08
N LEU A 663 19.52 -22.37 8.43
CA LEU A 663 18.30 -22.99 7.94
C LEU A 663 18.46 -23.68 6.59
N GLU A 664 19.67 -23.74 6.02
CA GLU A 664 19.97 -24.42 4.75
C GLU A 664 19.02 -23.99 3.60
N ASN A 665 18.76 -22.69 3.48
CA ASN A 665 17.85 -22.10 2.47
C ASN A 665 16.40 -22.61 2.55
N LYS A 666 15.94 -23.11 3.70
CA LYS A 666 14.53 -23.50 3.90
C LYS A 666 13.55 -22.32 3.80
N ILE A 667 14.04 -21.08 3.89
CA ILE A 667 13.28 -19.86 3.63
C ILE A 667 13.91 -19.05 2.49
N PRO A 668 13.10 -18.44 1.60
CA PRO A 668 13.58 -17.76 0.39
C PRO A 668 14.15 -16.36 0.63
N SER A 669 14.01 -15.81 1.84
CA SER A 669 14.36 -14.44 2.18
C SER A 669 14.78 -14.35 3.64
N TYR A 670 15.72 -13.45 3.93
CA TYR A 670 16.10 -13.12 5.30
C TYR A 670 15.26 -11.98 5.88
N CYS A 671 14.20 -11.56 5.19
CA CYS A 671 13.10 -10.81 5.79
C CYS A 671 12.11 -11.78 6.44
N PHE A 672 12.18 -11.96 7.76
CA PHE A 672 11.35 -12.95 8.46
C PHE A 672 11.01 -12.57 9.90
N ALA A 673 9.98 -13.24 10.41
CA ALA A 673 9.61 -13.30 11.80
C ALA A 673 9.79 -14.73 12.32
N VAL A 674 10.14 -14.87 13.61
CA VAL A 674 10.20 -16.15 14.31
C VAL A 674 9.27 -16.11 15.52
N SER A 675 8.40 -17.11 15.65
CA SER A 675 7.61 -17.32 16.85
C SER A 675 7.75 -18.76 17.35
N TYR A 676 7.57 -18.96 18.66
CA TYR A 676 7.68 -20.28 19.30
C TYR A 676 6.36 -20.65 19.98
N THR A 677 5.90 -21.88 19.75
CA THR A 677 4.67 -22.44 20.33
C THR A 677 5.00 -23.54 21.32
N SER A 678 4.72 -23.32 22.62
CA SER A 678 5.07 -24.27 23.68
C SER A 678 4.25 -25.57 23.67
N SER A 679 3.01 -25.54 23.17
CA SER A 679 2.14 -26.73 23.11
C SER A 679 2.59 -27.75 22.07
N GLY A 680 3.33 -27.32 21.04
CA GLY A 680 3.87 -28.18 19.99
C GLY A 680 5.40 -28.31 20.01
N ASP A 681 6.09 -27.54 20.85
CA ASP A 681 7.55 -27.42 20.85
C ASP A 681 8.12 -27.08 19.45
N THR A 682 7.49 -26.08 18.82
CA THR A 682 7.80 -25.69 17.44
C THR A 682 8.11 -24.21 17.29
N PHE A 683 9.04 -23.93 16.38
CA PHE A 683 9.31 -22.62 15.82
C PHE A 683 8.58 -22.46 14.50
N LYS A 684 7.73 -21.43 14.41
CA LYS A 684 7.15 -20.98 13.15
C LYS A 684 8.00 -19.84 12.62
N ILE A 685 8.56 -20.01 11.43
CA ILE A 685 9.35 -18.99 10.75
C ILE A 685 8.55 -18.54 9.53
N THR A 686 8.23 -17.26 9.49
CA THR A 686 7.46 -16.63 8.41
C THR A 686 8.36 -15.66 7.67
N SER A 687 8.67 -15.95 6.42
CA SER A 687 9.53 -15.12 5.57
C SER A 687 8.72 -14.42 4.48
N TYR A 688 9.21 -13.26 4.05
CA TYR A 688 8.57 -12.38 3.09
C TYR A 688 9.51 -12.02 1.93
N GLY A 689 9.00 -12.10 0.70
CA GLY A 689 9.78 -11.93 -0.52
C GLY A 689 10.72 -13.11 -0.82
N SER A 690 11.57 -12.93 -1.81
CA SER A 690 12.55 -13.91 -2.27
C SER A 690 13.82 -13.23 -2.81
N GLY A 691 14.96 -13.59 -2.22
CA GLY A 691 16.27 -13.01 -2.54
C GLY A 691 16.71 -11.93 -1.56
N PHE A 692 17.67 -11.11 -1.99
CA PHE A 692 18.43 -10.25 -1.08
C PHE A 692 17.77 -8.90 -0.75
N GLY A 693 16.72 -8.51 -1.45
CA GLY A 693 16.03 -7.24 -1.17
C GLY A 693 16.76 -5.98 -1.62
N VAL A 694 18.02 -6.04 -2.10
CA VAL A 694 18.78 -4.84 -2.50
C VAL A 694 18.72 -4.61 -4.01
N GLY A 695 18.44 -3.37 -4.42
CA GLY A 695 18.37 -2.96 -5.83
C GLY A 695 17.02 -3.27 -6.46
N MET A 696 16.99 -3.86 -7.65
CA MET A 696 15.75 -4.02 -8.42
C MET A 696 15.04 -5.34 -8.12
N SER A 697 13.76 -5.26 -7.72
CA SER A 697 12.89 -6.44 -7.70
C SER A 697 12.39 -6.76 -9.12
N LEU A 698 12.61 -8.00 -9.57
CA LEU A 698 12.14 -8.47 -10.88
C LEU A 698 10.61 -8.51 -10.94
N ALA A 699 9.95 -9.03 -9.90
CA ALA A 699 8.49 -9.00 -9.82
C ALA A 699 7.92 -7.58 -9.83
N GLY A 700 8.53 -6.66 -9.07
CA GLY A 700 8.12 -5.26 -9.03
C GLY A 700 8.36 -4.54 -10.36
N ALA A 701 9.49 -4.81 -11.02
CA ALA A 701 9.77 -4.34 -12.38
C ALA A 701 8.71 -4.84 -13.38
N ASN A 702 8.33 -6.12 -13.31
CA ASN A 702 7.28 -6.69 -14.14
C ASN A 702 5.92 -6.02 -13.93
N LYS A 703 5.56 -5.74 -12.67
CA LYS A 703 4.32 -5.01 -12.37
C LYS A 703 4.35 -3.59 -12.94
N MET A 704 5.45 -2.86 -12.73
CA MET A 704 5.60 -1.50 -13.26
C MET A 704 5.48 -1.46 -14.79
N ALA A 705 6.11 -2.43 -15.46
CA ALA A 705 6.00 -2.59 -16.91
C ALA A 705 4.55 -2.88 -17.33
N ALA A 706 3.83 -3.75 -16.61
CA ALA A 706 2.42 -4.02 -16.85
C ALA A 706 1.53 -2.78 -16.66
N ASP A 707 1.94 -1.84 -15.79
CA ASP A 707 1.27 -0.54 -15.58
C ASP A 707 1.72 0.54 -16.58
N GLY A 708 2.54 0.18 -17.57
CA GLY A 708 2.97 1.05 -18.66
C GLY A 708 4.28 1.80 -18.42
N SER A 709 5.05 1.45 -17.38
CA SER A 709 6.38 2.03 -17.17
C SER A 709 7.38 1.48 -18.20
N THR A 710 8.27 2.34 -18.68
CA THR A 710 9.40 1.91 -19.54
C THR A 710 10.54 1.33 -18.71
N TYR A 711 11.44 0.57 -19.34
CA TYR A 711 12.63 0.02 -18.68
C TYR A 711 13.50 1.11 -18.03
N ALA A 712 13.62 2.28 -18.67
CA ALA A 712 14.35 3.43 -18.13
C ALA A 712 13.69 3.98 -16.84
N GLN A 713 12.36 4.04 -16.79
CA GLN A 713 11.63 4.45 -15.58
C GLN A 713 11.75 3.43 -14.45
N ILE A 714 11.75 2.14 -14.79
CA ILE A 714 11.97 1.04 -13.84
C ILE A 714 13.38 1.15 -13.23
N LEU A 715 14.41 1.28 -14.06
CA LEU A 715 15.80 1.47 -13.60
C LEU A 715 15.96 2.71 -12.73
N ALA A 716 15.36 3.84 -13.14
CA ALA A 716 15.42 5.09 -12.38
C ALA A 716 14.73 4.99 -11.01
N LYS A 717 13.70 4.16 -10.87
CA LYS A 717 13.03 3.89 -9.59
C LYS A 717 13.94 3.09 -8.65
N TYR A 718 14.52 1.99 -9.12
CA TYR A 718 15.30 1.08 -8.27
C TYR A 718 16.74 1.51 -8.06
N TYR A 719 17.29 2.34 -8.94
CA TYR A 719 18.64 2.88 -8.87
C TYR A 719 18.61 4.42 -8.92
N PRO A 720 17.99 5.09 -7.93
CA PRO A 720 17.81 6.54 -7.96
C PRO A 720 19.14 7.30 -8.01
N GLY A 721 19.20 8.32 -8.87
CA GLY A 721 20.40 9.14 -9.07
C GLY A 721 21.44 8.53 -10.02
N THR A 722 21.17 7.36 -10.59
CA THR A 722 21.90 6.86 -11.76
C THR A 722 21.36 7.47 -13.04
N ASN A 723 22.16 7.44 -14.11
CA ASN A 723 21.73 7.83 -15.45
C ASN A 723 21.94 6.66 -16.40
N LEU A 724 21.00 6.47 -17.33
CA LEU A 724 21.17 5.53 -18.44
C LEU A 724 22.18 6.12 -19.44
N SER A 725 23.17 5.31 -19.85
CA SER A 725 24.26 5.69 -20.75
C SER A 725 24.29 4.85 -22.01
#